data_AF-A0A7C4YUK2-F1
#
_entry.id   AF-A0A7C4YUK2-F1
#
_cell.length_a   1.000
_cell.length_b   1.000
_cell.length_c   1.000
_cell.angle_alpha   90.00
_cell.angle_beta   90.00
_cell.angle_gamma   90.00
#
_symmetry.space_group_name_H-M   'P 1'
#
loop_
_entity.id
_entity.type
_entity.pdbx_description
1 polymer ?
#
loop_
_entity_poly.entity_id
_entity_poly.type
_entity_poly.pdbx_seq_one_letter_code
_entity_poly.pdbx_strand_id
1 'polypeptide(L)'
;MVGWRGVSSEVCMVDRAAILDELAQAVQSEGGWSYSSTGASQVEPTCLALLALSSQRDRWGAIIERGLATLTSWQDADGAWRVRSGRDEAVWPTSLALFTLASLDAEPLARGLAAGWLLSVSGGKLEKPDEYRKDFDIDPEIMGWPWTEGTFSWTEPTSWACLALRKAGHGDHPRVKEGLRLLLDRAFDGGGVNSGNRRVFGRATEPVPSMSALMLLAFAGLDDHPRLEATRRYLAAVAERSSDLEHLSWIRLALQPWQADPAATQALASLDQRLREAYQARRESQLFGISVTREALAALALSPEGGPFAAPTPRGAAPSPAAPAKRAAAPWTERLASRLRGLGIRAIGQLRGLPSETTVHIAPAASYQSDLDSLLREQYAAFREQVPLQGKRVVLKPNLVEYHHDRVINTDPRFISAVIGLCRSEGAAEVIVAEGPGHWRNTEYLVTASGLGDVLKRHRVPFVDLNHDEPVKTPNLGRLTGLEFLYLSRTVATADVVISLPKLKTHHWAGVTLSLKNLFGTMPGICYGWPKNDLHWRGIENSIVDIALTRTPDLAIVDGIVAMEGDGPLNGTPVELGVVVMGTDLVAVDATCCRLMELDPAKVGHLQLGYQRKLGLLPEERIKQIGAAIETYRRPFETLPRFAYLHAAHRAGSVKTA
;
A
#
# COMPACT_ATOMS: atom_id res chain seq x y z
N MET A 1 -10.78 56.41 16.18
CA MET A 1 -9.33 56.48 15.93
C MET A 1 -8.61 55.62 16.96
N VAL A 2 -8.58 54.29 16.78
CA VAL A 2 -7.56 53.38 17.35
C VAL A 2 -7.45 52.26 16.32
N GLY A 3 -6.32 52.24 15.60
CA GLY A 3 -6.11 51.38 14.45
C GLY A 3 -5.85 49.93 14.86
N TRP A 4 -6.54 49.01 14.19
CA TRP A 4 -6.07 47.65 14.03
C TRP A 4 -4.80 47.69 13.19
N ARG A 5 -3.63 47.67 13.85
CA ARG A 5 -2.38 47.36 13.18
C ARG A 5 -2.42 45.88 12.84
N GLY A 6 -2.37 45.59 11.54
CA GLY A 6 -2.20 44.24 11.04
C GLY A 6 -0.98 43.59 11.67
N VAL A 7 -1.20 42.46 12.32
CA VAL A 7 -0.13 41.48 12.53
C VAL A 7 0.05 40.82 11.17
N SER A 8 1.01 41.34 10.39
CA SER A 8 1.64 40.55 9.35
C SER A 8 2.31 39.39 10.09
N SER A 9 1.68 38.22 10.03
CA SER A 9 2.36 36.98 10.36
C SER A 9 3.31 36.70 9.21
N GLU A 10 4.55 37.18 9.29
CA GLU A 10 5.65 36.52 8.60
C GLU A 10 5.71 35.10 9.18
N VAL A 11 4.97 34.18 8.57
CA VAL A 11 5.12 32.75 8.84
C VAL A 11 6.56 32.43 8.46
N CYS A 12 7.38 32.09 9.44
CA CYS A 12 8.76 31.64 9.24
C CYS A 12 8.69 30.33 8.43
N MET A 13 8.70 30.47 7.11
CA MET A 13 8.61 29.34 6.20
C MET A 13 9.86 28.48 6.33
N VAL A 14 9.69 27.16 6.39
CA VAL A 14 10.82 26.24 6.58
C VAL A 14 11.83 26.41 5.45
N ASP A 15 13.08 26.65 5.84
CA ASP A 15 14.20 26.69 4.94
C ASP A 15 14.65 25.26 4.60
N ARG A 16 14.99 25.04 3.33
CA ARG A 16 15.58 23.81 2.82
C ARG A 16 16.81 23.39 3.63
N ALA A 17 17.60 24.35 4.13
CA ALA A 17 18.75 24.06 4.98
C ALA A 17 18.36 23.30 6.26
N ALA A 18 17.24 23.65 6.89
CA ALA A 18 16.74 22.96 8.08
C ALA A 18 16.30 21.52 7.78
N ILE A 19 15.68 21.29 6.62
CA ILE A 19 15.29 19.93 6.19
C ILE A 19 16.54 19.06 5.99
N LEU A 20 17.59 19.60 5.39
CA LEU A 20 18.87 18.90 5.22
C LEU A 20 19.56 18.61 6.55
N ASP A 21 19.48 19.52 7.51
CA ASP A 21 19.99 19.31 8.87
C ASP A 21 19.26 18.16 9.58
N GLU A 22 17.93 18.09 9.48
CA GLU A 22 17.14 16.99 10.05
C GLU A 22 17.48 15.65 9.39
N LEU A 23 17.67 15.63 8.06
CA LEU A 23 18.14 14.44 7.34
C LEU A 23 19.52 13.99 7.80
N ALA A 24 20.46 14.92 7.97
CA ALA A 24 21.81 14.60 8.45
C ALA A 24 21.80 14.05 9.88
N GLN A 25 20.88 14.50 10.73
CA GLN A 25 20.69 13.99 12.10
C GLN A 25 19.99 12.62 12.15
N ALA A 26 19.15 12.32 11.16
CA ALA A 26 18.42 11.05 11.09
C ALA A 26 19.27 9.85 10.62
N VAL A 27 20.54 10.07 10.25
CA VAL A 27 21.46 9.01 9.84
C VAL A 27 21.68 8.02 10.99
N GLN A 28 21.56 6.73 10.70
CA GLN A 28 21.81 5.67 11.67
C GLN A 28 23.31 5.45 11.86
N SER A 29 23.69 4.80 12.95
CA SER A 29 25.10 4.56 13.31
C SER A 29 25.88 3.81 12.23
N GLU A 30 25.22 2.92 11.49
CA GLU A 30 25.81 2.19 10.38
C GLU A 30 25.97 3.02 9.11
N GLY A 31 25.38 4.22 9.02
CA GLY A 31 25.46 5.14 7.87
C GLY A 31 24.22 5.19 6.97
N GLY A 32 23.21 4.35 7.23
CA GLY A 32 21.95 4.32 6.48
C GLY A 32 20.83 5.17 7.08
N TRP A 33 19.67 5.17 6.44
CA TRP A 33 18.44 5.79 6.94
C TRP A 33 17.27 4.81 6.93
N SER A 34 16.39 4.90 7.93
CA SER A 34 15.11 4.20 8.01
C SER A 34 13.96 5.03 7.39
N TYR A 35 12.80 4.42 7.19
CA TYR A 35 11.61 5.13 6.70
C TYR A 35 11.08 6.19 7.68
N SER A 36 11.13 5.86 8.97
CA SER A 36 10.81 6.75 10.10
C SER A 36 12.10 7.19 10.81
N SER A 37 11.98 8.04 11.84
CA SER A 37 13.11 8.39 12.72
C SER A 37 13.63 7.22 13.57
N THR A 38 12.86 6.13 13.68
CA THR A 38 13.19 4.95 14.50
C THR A 38 12.99 3.69 13.69
N GLY A 39 14.06 2.96 13.38
CA GLY A 39 13.94 1.68 12.68
C GLY A 39 15.24 1.25 12.03
N ALA A 40 15.23 0.06 11.43
CA ALA A 40 16.36 -0.41 10.65
C ALA A 40 16.48 0.38 9.34
N SER A 41 17.72 0.70 8.96
CA SER A 41 17.97 1.36 7.67
C SER A 41 17.46 0.54 6.50
N GLN A 42 16.92 1.22 5.50
CA GLN A 42 16.37 0.66 4.27
C GLN A 42 17.00 1.34 3.04
N VAL A 43 17.01 0.62 1.92
CA VAL A 43 17.69 1.07 0.69
C VAL A 43 17.11 2.38 0.17
N GLU A 44 15.79 2.50 0.07
CA GLU A 44 15.15 3.71 -0.48
C GLU A 44 15.38 4.98 0.33
N PRO A 45 15.04 5.04 1.64
CA PRO A 45 15.31 6.26 2.42
C PRO A 45 16.79 6.62 2.43
N THR A 46 17.69 5.63 2.42
CA THR A 46 19.14 5.85 2.28
C THR A 46 19.49 6.53 0.95
N CYS A 47 18.99 6.00 -0.17
CA CYS A 47 19.19 6.57 -1.50
C CYS A 47 18.68 8.01 -1.60
N LEU A 48 17.44 8.26 -1.15
CA LEU A 48 16.84 9.59 -1.22
C LEU A 48 17.57 10.61 -0.32
N ALA A 49 17.96 10.22 0.90
CA ALA A 49 18.74 11.08 1.79
C ALA A 49 20.12 11.43 1.20
N LEU A 50 20.83 10.45 0.62
CA LEU A 50 22.10 10.68 -0.07
C LEU A 50 21.95 11.66 -1.24
N LEU A 51 20.91 11.50 -2.05
CA LEU A 51 20.60 12.40 -3.16
C LEU A 51 20.35 13.83 -2.64
N ALA A 52 19.55 14.00 -1.59
CA ALA A 52 19.24 15.31 -1.01
C ALA A 52 20.50 16.00 -0.46
N LEU A 53 21.28 15.29 0.36
CA LEU A 53 22.49 15.81 1.00
C LEU A 53 23.60 16.14 -0.01
N SER A 54 23.64 15.45 -1.16
CA SER A 54 24.67 15.66 -2.20
C SER A 54 24.71 17.07 -2.80
N SER A 55 23.67 17.87 -2.59
CA SER A 55 23.65 19.29 -2.98
C SER A 55 24.59 20.16 -2.13
N GLN A 56 25.01 19.68 -0.96
CA GLN A 56 25.91 20.37 -0.03
C GLN A 56 27.04 19.41 0.41
N ARG A 57 27.72 18.78 -0.57
CA ARG A 57 28.82 17.83 -0.31
C ARG A 57 29.91 18.40 0.59
N ASP A 58 30.23 19.69 0.46
CA ASP A 58 31.24 20.33 1.30
C ASP A 58 30.87 20.30 2.78
N ARG A 59 29.57 20.36 3.10
CA ARG A 59 29.04 20.30 4.47
C ARG A 59 28.87 18.87 4.96
N TRP A 60 28.39 17.97 4.09
CA TRP A 60 27.93 16.63 4.48
C TRP A 60 28.80 15.48 3.95
N GLY A 61 29.98 15.76 3.42
CA GLY A 61 30.84 14.78 2.75
C GLY A 61 31.06 13.49 3.54
N ALA A 62 31.42 13.61 4.82
CA ALA A 62 31.63 12.45 5.69
C ALA A 62 30.36 11.60 5.91
N ILE A 63 29.18 12.21 5.96
CA ILE A 63 27.90 11.50 6.08
C ILE A 63 27.59 10.78 4.76
N ILE A 64 27.79 11.47 3.63
CA ILE A 64 27.55 10.94 2.29
C ILE A 64 28.47 9.76 2.00
N GLU A 65 29.77 9.87 2.29
CA GLU A 65 30.75 8.80 2.09
C GLU A 65 30.41 7.55 2.91
N ARG A 66 30.04 7.71 4.20
CA ARG A 66 29.59 6.60 5.02
C ARG A 66 28.32 5.97 4.46
N GLY A 67 27.33 6.77 4.07
CA GLY A 67 26.08 6.24 3.52
C GLY A 67 26.27 5.54 2.17
N LEU A 68 27.18 6.03 1.32
CA LEU A 68 27.56 5.34 0.07
C LEU A 68 28.24 4.01 0.36
N ALA A 69 29.22 3.96 1.26
CA ALA A 69 29.88 2.72 1.65
C ALA A 69 28.87 1.70 2.21
N THR A 70 27.93 2.18 3.02
CA THR A 70 26.84 1.38 3.59
C THR A 70 25.92 0.83 2.51
N LEU A 71 25.46 1.69 1.61
CA LEU A 71 24.61 1.29 0.48
C LEU A 71 25.32 0.22 -0.36
N THR A 72 26.59 0.42 -0.72
CA THR A 72 27.40 -0.55 -1.48
C THR A 72 27.55 -1.88 -0.76
N SER A 73 27.70 -1.87 0.58
CA SER A 73 27.79 -3.11 1.38
C SER A 73 26.53 -3.97 1.34
N TRP A 74 25.39 -3.38 0.97
CA TRP A 74 24.10 -4.09 0.84
C TRP A 74 23.85 -4.65 -0.57
N GLN A 75 24.76 -4.42 -1.53
CA GLN A 75 24.63 -5.01 -2.85
C GLN A 75 24.90 -6.52 -2.75
N ASP A 76 23.98 -7.31 -3.28
CA ASP A 76 24.16 -8.74 -3.38
C ASP A 76 25.16 -9.11 -4.49
N ALA A 77 25.73 -10.31 -4.43
CA ALA A 77 26.72 -10.77 -5.40
C ALA A 77 26.17 -10.86 -6.84
N ASP A 78 24.85 -10.91 -7.03
CA ASP A 78 24.20 -10.87 -8.34
C ASP A 78 24.02 -9.44 -8.89
N GLY A 79 24.38 -8.42 -8.12
CA GLY A 79 24.32 -7.01 -8.48
C GLY A 79 23.04 -6.29 -8.02
N ALA A 80 22.08 -6.98 -7.43
CA ALA A 80 20.82 -6.40 -6.99
C ALA A 80 20.90 -5.78 -5.58
N TRP A 81 19.96 -4.86 -5.31
CA TRP A 81 19.58 -4.48 -3.95
C TRP A 81 18.18 -4.99 -3.65
N ARG A 82 18.06 -5.63 -2.49
CA ARG A 82 16.79 -6.17 -1.98
C ARG A 82 16.31 -5.35 -0.80
N VAL A 83 15.01 -5.42 -0.54
CA VAL A 83 14.44 -4.83 0.69
C VAL A 83 15.06 -5.52 1.90
N ARG A 84 15.61 -4.72 2.82
CA ARG A 84 16.29 -5.25 4.01
C ARG A 84 15.28 -5.89 4.95
N SER A 85 15.63 -7.08 5.46
CA SER A 85 14.74 -7.95 6.26
C SER A 85 13.47 -8.38 5.53
N GLY A 86 13.35 -8.05 4.24
CA GLY A 86 12.20 -8.36 3.41
C GLY A 86 12.38 -9.65 2.63
N ARG A 87 11.60 -9.76 1.56
CA ARG A 87 11.64 -10.90 0.65
C ARG A 87 12.84 -10.83 -0.28
N ASP A 88 13.46 -11.98 -0.55
CA ASP A 88 14.54 -12.06 -1.53
C ASP A 88 14.09 -11.65 -2.94
N GLU A 89 12.80 -11.82 -3.26
CA GLU A 89 12.27 -11.41 -4.56
C GLU A 89 11.95 -9.91 -4.60
N ALA A 90 11.95 -9.17 -3.49
CA ALA A 90 11.66 -7.73 -3.46
C ALA A 90 12.87 -6.90 -3.88
N VAL A 91 13.08 -6.83 -5.20
CA VAL A 91 14.29 -6.32 -5.87
C VAL A 91 14.16 -4.91 -6.43
N TRP A 92 12.97 -4.30 -6.33
CA TRP A 92 12.69 -2.95 -6.82
C TRP A 92 13.64 -1.84 -6.35
N PRO A 93 14.30 -1.89 -5.17
CA PRO A 93 15.23 -0.84 -4.77
C PRO A 93 16.48 -0.74 -5.66
N THR A 94 16.80 -1.77 -6.45
CA THR A 94 17.99 -1.82 -7.31
C THR A 94 18.07 -0.64 -8.29
N SER A 95 16.96 -0.24 -8.90
CA SER A 95 16.92 0.89 -9.83
C SER A 95 17.19 2.21 -9.13
N LEU A 96 16.64 2.42 -7.93
CA LEU A 96 16.91 3.60 -7.13
C LEU A 96 18.36 3.65 -6.62
N ALA A 97 18.94 2.52 -6.22
CA ALA A 97 20.36 2.41 -5.86
C ALA A 97 21.26 2.75 -7.06
N LEU A 98 21.00 2.18 -8.24
CA LEU A 98 21.74 2.52 -9.46
C LEU A 98 21.62 4.02 -9.79
N PHE A 99 20.41 4.58 -9.74
CA PHE A 99 20.19 6.00 -10.01
C PHE A 99 20.99 6.88 -9.04
N THR A 100 21.05 6.50 -7.76
CA THR A 100 21.80 7.22 -6.73
C THR A 100 23.30 7.18 -7.03
N LEU A 101 23.88 6.01 -7.22
CA LEU A 101 25.31 5.85 -7.52
C LEU A 101 25.70 6.54 -8.84
N ALA A 102 24.85 6.46 -9.86
CA ALA A 102 25.08 7.14 -11.14
C ALA A 102 25.03 8.66 -11.00
N SER A 103 24.07 9.19 -10.24
CA SER A 103 23.92 10.63 -10.00
C SER A 103 25.06 11.22 -9.16
N LEU A 104 25.59 10.43 -8.23
CA LEU A 104 26.68 10.84 -7.34
C LEU A 104 28.07 10.52 -7.89
N ASP A 105 28.16 9.93 -9.08
CA ASP A 105 29.37 9.40 -9.71
C ASP A 105 30.21 8.49 -8.79
N ALA A 106 29.54 7.64 -8.01
CA ALA A 106 30.16 6.79 -7.00
C ALA A 106 30.19 5.32 -7.44
N GLU A 107 31.15 4.57 -6.88
CA GLU A 107 31.16 3.09 -6.87
C GLU A 107 30.99 2.44 -8.27
N PRO A 108 31.96 2.66 -9.19
CA PRO A 108 31.82 2.28 -10.59
C PRO A 108 31.56 0.77 -10.80
N LEU A 109 32.15 -0.10 -9.96
CA LEU A 109 31.90 -1.54 -10.01
C LEU A 109 30.45 -1.87 -9.63
N ALA A 110 29.97 -1.32 -8.50
CA ALA A 110 28.62 -1.56 -8.01
C ALA A 110 27.57 -1.08 -9.03
N ARG A 111 27.79 0.08 -9.66
CA ARG A 111 26.95 0.58 -10.76
C ARG A 111 26.90 -0.38 -11.94
N GLY A 112 28.05 -0.89 -12.38
CA GLY A 112 28.15 -1.80 -13.52
C GLY A 112 27.38 -3.11 -13.27
N LEU A 113 27.52 -3.68 -12.07
CA LEU A 113 26.78 -4.87 -11.65
C LEU A 113 25.27 -4.62 -11.61
N ALA A 114 24.84 -3.49 -11.05
CA ALA A 114 23.43 -3.12 -10.97
C ALA A 114 22.79 -2.93 -12.35
N ALA A 115 23.50 -2.24 -13.25
CA ALA A 115 23.06 -2.04 -14.62
C ALA A 115 22.95 -3.37 -15.37
N GLY A 116 23.96 -4.25 -15.24
CA GLY A 116 23.92 -5.59 -15.83
C GLY A 116 22.74 -6.41 -15.34
N TRP A 117 22.48 -6.39 -14.03
CA TRP A 117 21.33 -7.06 -13.43
C TRP A 117 20.01 -6.49 -13.96
N LEU A 118 19.81 -5.17 -13.92
CA LEU A 118 18.57 -4.52 -14.38
C LEU A 118 18.28 -4.80 -15.86
N LEU A 119 19.31 -4.83 -16.71
CA LEU A 119 19.15 -5.15 -18.13
C LEU A 119 18.80 -6.63 -18.39
N SER A 120 19.12 -7.52 -17.45
CA SER A 120 18.78 -8.95 -17.51
C SER A 120 17.37 -9.28 -17.01
N VAL A 121 16.77 -8.40 -16.21
CA VAL A 121 15.47 -8.62 -15.59
C VAL A 121 14.34 -8.01 -16.41
N SER A 122 13.22 -8.70 -16.45
CA SER A 122 11.95 -8.24 -17.02
C SER A 122 10.78 -8.76 -16.18
N GLY A 123 9.60 -8.17 -16.39
CA GLY A 123 8.37 -8.74 -15.85
C GLY A 123 8.13 -10.18 -16.35
N GLY A 124 7.33 -10.96 -15.63
CA GLY A 124 6.86 -12.27 -16.05
C GLY A 124 5.77 -12.15 -17.13
N LYS A 125 5.83 -13.05 -18.13
CA LYS A 125 4.75 -13.19 -19.11
C LYS A 125 3.53 -13.83 -18.48
N LEU A 126 2.37 -13.36 -18.89
CA LEU A 126 1.09 -13.85 -18.41
C LEU A 126 0.53 -14.93 -19.32
N GLU A 127 0.41 -16.15 -18.81
CA GLU A 127 -0.52 -17.14 -19.35
C GLU A 127 -1.92 -16.84 -18.81
N LYS A 128 -2.59 -15.82 -19.37
CA LYS A 128 -3.99 -15.50 -19.02
C LYS A 128 -4.95 -16.34 -19.86
N PRO A 129 -6.06 -16.85 -19.29
CA PRO A 129 -7.20 -17.33 -20.06
C PRO A 129 -7.72 -16.22 -20.98
N ASP A 130 -8.14 -16.57 -22.20
CA ASP A 130 -8.47 -15.62 -23.28
C ASP A 130 -9.60 -14.62 -22.93
N GLU A 131 -10.43 -14.94 -21.95
CA GLU A 131 -11.51 -14.07 -21.46
C GLU A 131 -10.98 -12.78 -20.82
N TYR A 132 -9.80 -12.80 -20.19
CA TYR A 132 -9.16 -11.60 -19.65
C TYR A 132 -8.50 -10.73 -20.74
N ARG A 133 -8.10 -11.31 -21.87
CA ARG A 133 -7.37 -10.58 -22.92
C ARG A 133 -8.25 -9.57 -23.66
N LYS A 134 -9.55 -9.84 -23.76
CA LYS A 134 -10.51 -9.02 -24.51
C LYS A 134 -10.81 -7.66 -23.87
N ASP A 135 -10.48 -7.49 -22.59
CA ASP A 135 -10.74 -6.26 -21.82
C ASP A 135 -9.51 -5.36 -21.62
N PHE A 136 -8.32 -5.76 -22.10
CA PHE A 136 -7.14 -4.91 -21.96
C PHE A 136 -7.11 -3.85 -23.07
N ASP A 137 -7.11 -2.59 -22.64
CA ASP A 137 -6.85 -1.44 -23.49
C ASP A 137 -5.35 -1.14 -23.65
N ILE A 138 -4.50 -2.09 -23.26
CA ILE A 138 -3.05 -1.98 -23.20
C ILE A 138 -2.41 -3.23 -23.85
N ASP A 139 -1.17 -3.11 -24.33
CA ASP A 139 -0.44 -4.24 -24.92
C ASP A 139 0.20 -5.12 -23.82
N PRO A 140 -0.26 -6.37 -23.60
CA PRO A 140 0.26 -7.23 -22.55
C PRO A 140 1.64 -7.84 -22.88
N GLU A 141 2.12 -7.72 -24.13
CA GLU A 141 3.41 -8.25 -24.56
C GLU A 141 4.56 -7.26 -24.28
N ILE A 142 4.27 -6.00 -23.92
CA ILE A 142 5.31 -5.05 -23.54
C ILE A 142 5.83 -5.38 -22.14
N MET A 143 7.16 -5.53 -22.04
CA MET A 143 7.81 -5.90 -20.78
C MET A 143 8.61 -4.74 -20.19
N GLY A 144 8.24 -4.33 -18.98
CA GLY A 144 8.97 -3.41 -18.13
C GLY A 144 9.63 -4.15 -16.97
N TRP A 145 9.68 -3.50 -15.81
CA TRP A 145 10.26 -4.03 -14.59
C TRP A 145 9.20 -4.30 -13.52
N PRO A 146 9.37 -5.36 -12.71
CA PRO A 146 8.46 -5.67 -11.63
C PRO A 146 8.89 -5.07 -10.29
N TRP A 147 7.95 -5.02 -9.33
CA TRP A 147 8.27 -4.81 -7.92
C TRP A 147 9.04 -5.99 -7.32
N THR A 148 8.64 -7.19 -7.74
CA THR A 148 9.09 -8.47 -7.20
C THR A 148 9.54 -9.35 -8.36
N GLU A 149 10.72 -9.97 -8.26
CA GLU A 149 11.26 -10.84 -9.31
C GLU A 149 10.25 -11.95 -9.67
N GLY A 150 10.14 -12.26 -10.97
CA GLY A 150 9.19 -13.25 -11.47
C GLY A 150 7.73 -12.79 -11.51
N THR A 151 7.44 -11.53 -11.20
CA THR A 151 6.09 -10.93 -11.29
C THR A 151 5.96 -9.93 -12.44
N PHE A 152 4.78 -9.33 -12.57
CA PHE A 152 4.34 -8.45 -13.66
C PHE A 152 5.14 -7.15 -13.76
N SER A 153 5.18 -6.58 -14.96
CA SER A 153 5.67 -5.22 -15.18
C SER A 153 4.72 -4.18 -14.57
N TRP A 154 5.26 -3.18 -13.89
CA TRP A 154 4.51 -2.06 -13.30
C TRP A 154 5.11 -0.71 -13.71
N THR A 155 4.27 0.34 -13.73
CA THR A 155 4.69 1.67 -14.16
C THR A 155 5.83 2.24 -13.31
N GLU A 156 5.70 2.25 -11.98
CA GLU A 156 6.69 2.88 -11.09
C GLU A 156 8.08 2.20 -11.12
N PRO A 157 8.21 0.86 -10.96
CA PRO A 157 9.49 0.18 -11.14
C PRO A 157 10.08 0.38 -12.54
N THR A 158 9.24 0.45 -13.58
CA THR A 158 9.68 0.71 -14.95
C THR A 158 10.21 2.13 -15.11
N SER A 159 9.52 3.14 -14.54
CA SER A 159 9.99 4.53 -14.55
C SER A 159 11.35 4.66 -13.86
N TRP A 160 11.52 4.06 -12.68
CA TRP A 160 12.81 4.05 -11.99
C TRP A 160 13.91 3.34 -12.78
N ALA A 161 13.63 2.17 -13.36
CA ALA A 161 14.63 1.43 -14.14
C ALA A 161 15.07 2.20 -15.39
N CYS A 162 14.13 2.78 -16.15
CA CYS A 162 14.44 3.61 -17.30
C CYS A 162 15.25 4.85 -16.89
N LEU A 163 14.83 5.56 -15.84
CA LEU A 163 15.53 6.73 -15.32
C LEU A 163 16.98 6.39 -14.89
N ALA A 164 17.15 5.31 -14.12
CA ALA A 164 18.43 4.86 -13.60
C ALA A 164 19.39 4.42 -14.72
N LEU A 165 18.93 3.58 -15.64
CA LEU A 165 19.74 3.07 -16.74
C LEU A 165 20.14 4.17 -17.71
N ARG A 166 19.25 5.13 -17.98
CA ARG A 166 19.59 6.33 -18.77
C ARG A 166 20.66 7.16 -18.07
N LYS A 167 20.52 7.43 -16.77
CA LYS A 167 21.52 8.15 -15.98
C LYS A 167 22.89 7.43 -15.96
N ALA A 168 22.87 6.10 -15.98
CA ALA A 168 24.05 5.25 -16.03
C ALA A 168 24.69 5.13 -17.43
N GLY A 169 24.12 5.74 -18.47
CA GLY A 169 24.67 5.72 -19.84
C GLY A 169 24.21 4.54 -20.71
N HIS A 170 23.13 3.87 -20.34
CA HIS A 170 22.53 2.74 -21.09
C HIS A 170 21.21 3.12 -21.78
N GLY A 171 20.96 4.41 -22.04
CA GLY A 171 19.68 4.90 -22.56
C GLY A 171 19.26 4.32 -23.91
N ASP A 172 20.22 3.99 -24.77
CA ASP A 172 19.94 3.43 -26.11
C ASP A 172 19.68 1.92 -26.12
N HIS A 173 19.84 1.25 -24.97
CA HIS A 173 19.67 -0.20 -24.86
C HIS A 173 18.22 -0.61 -25.21
N PRO A 174 18.00 -1.70 -25.97
CA PRO A 174 16.65 -2.14 -26.36
C PRO A 174 15.67 -2.31 -25.19
N ARG A 175 16.14 -2.82 -24.05
CA ARG A 175 15.32 -2.93 -22.83
C ARG A 175 14.83 -1.58 -22.29
N VAL A 176 15.65 -0.53 -22.34
CA VAL A 176 15.24 0.81 -21.93
C VAL A 176 14.16 1.35 -22.87
N LYS A 177 14.36 1.17 -24.18
CA LYS A 177 13.38 1.58 -25.20
C LYS A 177 12.03 0.86 -25.02
N GLU A 178 12.06 -0.44 -24.73
CA GLU A 178 10.84 -1.21 -24.44
C GLU A 178 10.15 -0.74 -23.15
N GLY A 179 10.91 -0.43 -22.10
CA GLY A 179 10.37 0.15 -20.87
C GLY A 179 9.67 1.49 -21.09
N LEU A 180 10.28 2.39 -21.86
CA LEU A 180 9.66 3.67 -22.24
C LEU A 180 8.39 3.44 -23.07
N ARG A 181 8.40 2.45 -23.98
CA ARG A 181 7.19 2.04 -24.72
C ARG A 181 6.08 1.58 -23.77
N LEU A 182 6.40 0.82 -22.72
CA LEU A 182 5.42 0.42 -21.71
C LEU A 182 4.81 1.63 -21.02
N LEU A 183 5.65 2.59 -20.59
CA LEU A 183 5.15 3.78 -19.90
C LEU A 183 4.19 4.59 -20.79
N LEU A 184 4.51 4.76 -22.07
CA LEU A 184 3.61 5.42 -23.02
C LEU A 184 2.32 4.63 -23.22
N ASP A 185 2.39 3.30 -23.35
CA ASP A 185 1.22 2.42 -23.49
C ASP A 185 0.27 2.52 -22.29
N ARG A 186 0.82 2.58 -21.06
CA ARG A 186 0.06 2.74 -19.82
C ARG A 186 -0.45 4.17 -19.57
N ALA A 187 0.05 5.17 -20.30
CA ALA A 187 -0.37 6.55 -20.09
C ALA A 187 -1.78 6.82 -20.61
N PHE A 188 -2.56 7.55 -19.81
CA PHE A 188 -3.89 7.99 -20.20
C PHE A 188 -3.79 9.06 -21.29
N ASP A 189 -4.76 9.08 -22.21
CA ASP A 189 -4.80 10.10 -23.26
C ASP A 189 -5.05 11.51 -22.67
N GLY A 190 -5.75 11.58 -21.53
CA GLY A 190 -5.94 12.80 -20.74
C GLY A 190 -4.74 13.19 -19.86
N GLY A 191 -3.67 12.36 -19.85
CA GLY A 191 -2.45 12.60 -19.07
C GLY A 191 -2.35 11.77 -17.81
N GLY A 192 -1.10 11.49 -17.42
CA GLY A 192 -0.75 10.70 -16.26
C GLY A 192 -0.76 9.20 -16.50
N VAL A 193 -0.42 8.47 -15.45
CA VAL A 193 -0.38 7.00 -15.35
C VAL A 193 -0.81 6.57 -13.96
N ASN A 194 -1.29 5.35 -13.84
CA ASN A 194 -1.46 4.66 -12.56
C ASN A 194 -0.44 3.51 -12.46
N SER A 195 -0.65 2.56 -11.54
CA SER A 195 0.29 1.44 -11.35
C SER A 195 0.43 0.54 -12.58
N GLY A 196 -0.58 0.40 -13.43
CA GLY A 196 -0.59 -0.52 -14.56
C GLY A 196 -1.72 -0.27 -15.56
N ASN A 197 -2.83 -0.99 -15.41
CA ASN A 197 -3.91 -0.95 -16.40
C ASN A 197 -4.72 0.34 -16.33
N ARG A 198 -5.00 0.94 -17.48
CA ARG A 198 -5.86 2.12 -17.61
C ARG A 198 -7.34 1.78 -17.43
N ARG A 199 -7.74 0.55 -17.78
CA ARG A 199 -9.08 0.02 -17.53
C ARG A 199 -9.06 -1.30 -16.78
N VAL A 200 -10.01 -1.48 -15.88
CA VAL A 200 -10.21 -2.73 -15.12
C VAL A 200 -11.70 -3.06 -15.14
N PHE A 201 -12.05 -4.24 -15.68
CA PHE A 201 -13.43 -4.70 -15.85
C PHE A 201 -14.34 -3.66 -16.54
N GLY A 202 -13.85 -3.10 -17.65
CA GLY A 202 -14.59 -2.11 -18.45
C GLY A 202 -14.64 -0.69 -17.86
N ARG A 203 -14.26 -0.48 -16.60
CA ARG A 203 -14.21 0.84 -15.95
C ARG A 203 -12.85 1.49 -16.14
N ALA A 204 -12.86 2.80 -16.42
CA ALA A 204 -11.63 3.59 -16.42
C ALA A 204 -11.12 3.73 -14.98
N THR A 205 -9.80 3.64 -14.84
CA THR A 205 -9.08 3.96 -13.61
C THR A 205 -8.56 5.40 -13.67
N GLU A 206 -7.95 5.87 -12.60
CA GLU A 206 -7.45 7.25 -12.49
C GLU A 206 -5.92 7.31 -12.42
N PRO A 207 -5.29 8.35 -12.98
CA PRO A 207 -3.85 8.55 -12.86
C PRO A 207 -3.45 8.93 -11.43
N VAL A 208 -2.29 8.44 -10.99
CA VAL A 208 -1.70 8.74 -9.67
C VAL A 208 -0.61 9.81 -9.85
N PRO A 209 -0.66 10.97 -9.12
CA PRO A 209 0.28 12.07 -9.32
C PRO A 209 1.76 11.69 -9.19
N SER A 210 2.14 10.95 -8.14
CA SER A 210 3.53 10.56 -7.90
C SER A 210 4.09 9.63 -8.98
N MET A 211 3.31 8.65 -9.42
CA MET A 211 3.70 7.75 -10.52
C MET A 211 3.80 8.49 -11.86
N SER A 212 2.90 9.45 -12.08
CA SER A 212 2.90 10.30 -13.27
C SER A 212 4.12 11.22 -13.34
N ALA A 213 4.51 11.79 -12.20
CA ALA A 213 5.74 12.56 -12.07
C ALA A 213 7.00 11.70 -12.32
N LEU A 214 7.07 10.50 -11.74
CA LEU A 214 8.16 9.54 -12.00
C LEU A 214 8.25 9.13 -13.48
N MET A 215 7.11 8.93 -14.14
CA MET A 215 7.09 8.69 -15.58
C MET A 215 7.72 9.86 -16.35
N LEU A 216 7.32 11.11 -16.08
CA LEU A 216 7.91 12.27 -16.77
C LEU A 216 9.42 12.39 -16.56
N LEU A 217 9.90 12.08 -15.35
CA LEU A 217 11.34 12.06 -15.06
C LEU A 217 12.07 11.03 -15.95
N ALA A 218 11.49 9.85 -16.16
CA ALA A 218 12.06 8.83 -17.05
C ALA A 218 12.21 9.31 -18.51
N PHE A 219 11.37 10.26 -18.94
CA PHE A 219 11.40 10.88 -20.28
C PHE A 219 12.21 12.18 -20.38
N ALA A 220 12.77 12.70 -19.28
CA ALA A 220 13.50 13.95 -19.30
C ALA A 220 14.65 13.94 -20.34
N GLY A 221 14.68 14.94 -21.22
CA GLY A 221 15.67 15.07 -22.30
C GLY A 221 15.48 14.13 -23.50
N LEU A 222 14.32 13.51 -23.65
CA LEU A 222 13.93 12.77 -24.87
C LEU A 222 12.95 13.60 -25.71
N ASP A 223 12.71 13.14 -26.95
CA ASP A 223 11.68 13.70 -27.82
C ASP A 223 10.31 13.64 -27.16
N ASP A 224 9.51 14.67 -27.45
CA ASP A 224 8.19 14.83 -26.85
C ASP A 224 7.14 13.89 -27.47
N HIS A 225 6.04 13.70 -26.76
CA HIS A 225 4.91 12.87 -27.19
C HIS A 225 3.59 13.42 -26.64
N PRO A 226 2.45 13.34 -27.36
CA PRO A 226 1.17 13.91 -26.90
C PRO A 226 0.73 13.48 -25.49
N ARG A 227 0.98 12.21 -25.13
CA ARG A 227 0.71 11.71 -23.76
C ARG A 227 1.63 12.31 -22.69
N LEU A 228 2.86 12.70 -23.03
CA LEU A 228 3.76 13.40 -22.10
C LEU A 228 3.30 14.84 -21.89
N GLU A 229 2.90 15.52 -22.96
CA GLU A 229 2.29 16.86 -22.90
C GLU A 229 1.00 16.85 -22.06
N ALA A 230 0.11 15.89 -22.30
CA ALA A 230 -1.08 15.70 -21.49
C ALA A 230 -0.73 15.43 -20.02
N THR A 231 0.34 14.66 -19.75
CA THR A 231 0.81 14.40 -18.39
C THR A 231 1.33 15.67 -17.71
N ARG A 232 2.06 16.54 -18.41
CA ARG A 232 2.50 17.84 -17.87
C ARG A 232 1.32 18.71 -17.49
N ARG A 233 0.30 18.81 -18.37
CA ARG A 233 -0.96 19.52 -18.08
C ARG A 233 -1.70 18.93 -16.88
N TYR A 234 -1.80 17.60 -16.79
CA TYR A 234 -2.39 16.90 -15.65
C TYR A 234 -1.68 17.27 -14.33
N LEU A 235 -0.35 17.16 -14.29
CA LEU A 235 0.43 17.46 -13.09
C LEU A 235 0.40 18.95 -12.72
N ALA A 236 0.43 19.86 -13.69
CA ALA A 236 0.25 21.28 -13.46
C ALA A 236 -1.11 21.57 -12.79
N ALA A 237 -2.19 20.97 -13.30
CA ALA A 237 -3.51 21.10 -12.68
C ALA A 237 -3.56 20.46 -11.28
N VAL A 238 -2.83 19.37 -11.01
CA VAL A 238 -2.73 18.78 -9.67
C VAL A 238 -1.98 19.72 -8.73
N ALA A 239 -0.89 20.33 -9.19
CA ALA A 239 -0.09 21.28 -8.41
C ALA A 239 -0.91 22.48 -7.94
N GLU A 240 -1.88 22.95 -8.74
CA GLU A 240 -2.73 24.08 -8.37
C GLU A 240 -3.73 23.77 -7.24
N ARG A 241 -4.15 22.50 -7.10
CA ARG A 241 -5.21 22.09 -6.16
C ARG A 241 -4.73 21.26 -4.96
N SER A 242 -3.62 20.54 -5.09
CA SER A 242 -3.11 19.65 -4.04
C SER A 242 -2.44 20.44 -2.93
N SER A 243 -2.66 20.08 -1.66
CA SER A 243 -1.86 20.54 -0.52
C SER A 243 -0.93 19.44 0.02
N ASP A 244 -0.89 18.28 -0.63
CA ASP A 244 -0.07 17.14 -0.22
C ASP A 244 1.42 17.36 -0.56
N LEU A 245 2.27 17.25 0.45
CA LEU A 245 3.71 17.50 0.34
C LEU A 245 4.41 16.56 -0.67
N GLU A 246 4.07 15.27 -0.66
CA GLU A 246 4.72 14.28 -1.52
C GLU A 246 4.33 14.49 -2.99
N HIS A 247 3.05 14.75 -3.27
CA HIS A 247 2.60 15.10 -4.62
C HIS A 247 3.29 16.36 -5.13
N LEU A 248 3.30 17.45 -4.35
CA LEU A 248 3.93 18.70 -4.75
C LEU A 248 5.43 18.54 -4.98
N SER A 249 6.12 17.78 -4.13
CA SER A 249 7.55 17.48 -4.27
C SER A 249 7.84 16.72 -5.57
N TRP A 250 7.10 15.65 -5.85
CA TRP A 250 7.26 14.89 -7.08
C TRP A 250 6.92 15.71 -8.33
N ILE A 251 5.83 16.46 -8.32
CA ILE A 251 5.44 17.32 -9.45
C ILE A 251 6.52 18.36 -9.73
N ARG A 252 7.05 19.00 -8.68
CA ARG A 252 8.10 20.01 -8.80
C ARG A 252 9.37 19.45 -9.42
N LEU A 253 9.79 18.25 -9.01
CA LEU A 253 10.92 17.54 -9.60
C LEU A 253 10.64 17.19 -11.07
N ALA A 254 9.45 16.68 -11.36
CA ALA A 254 9.09 16.19 -12.68
C ALA A 254 8.88 17.28 -13.73
N LEU A 255 8.43 18.48 -13.35
CA LEU A 255 8.23 19.61 -14.26
C LEU A 255 9.52 20.40 -14.52
N GLN A 256 10.51 20.33 -13.64
CA GLN A 256 11.76 21.09 -13.78
C GLN A 256 12.51 20.85 -15.11
N PRO A 257 12.62 19.61 -15.64
CA PRO A 257 13.25 19.39 -16.94
C PRO A 257 12.47 19.94 -18.14
N TRP A 258 11.23 20.41 -17.92
CA TRP A 258 10.28 20.80 -18.96
C TRP A 258 9.93 22.30 -18.92
N GLN A 259 10.84 23.16 -18.44
CA GLN A 259 10.64 24.62 -18.36
C GLN A 259 10.34 25.33 -19.70
N ALA A 260 10.54 24.66 -20.83
CA ALA A 260 10.10 25.19 -22.13
C ALA A 260 8.59 25.04 -22.36
N ASP A 261 7.92 24.15 -21.62
CA ASP A 261 6.48 23.90 -21.71
C ASP A 261 5.70 24.97 -20.91
N PRO A 262 4.69 25.62 -21.51
CA PRO A 262 3.93 26.68 -20.82
C PRO A 262 3.24 26.22 -19.53
N ALA A 263 2.68 25.01 -19.50
CA ALA A 263 1.99 24.48 -18.32
C ALA A 263 2.99 24.17 -17.20
N ALA A 264 4.17 23.66 -17.55
CA ALA A 264 5.25 23.44 -16.58
C ALA A 264 5.73 24.77 -15.97
N THR A 265 6.02 25.78 -16.81
CA THR A 265 6.50 27.09 -16.35
C THR A 265 5.51 27.80 -15.45
N GLN A 266 4.22 27.77 -15.79
CA GLN A 266 3.18 28.35 -14.96
C GLN A 266 3.10 27.66 -13.59
N ALA A 267 3.12 26.34 -13.54
CA ALA A 267 3.07 25.59 -12.28
C ALA A 267 4.31 25.85 -11.42
N LEU A 268 5.51 25.83 -12.02
CA LEU A 268 6.78 26.06 -11.33
C LEU A 268 6.84 27.43 -10.63
N ALA A 269 6.18 28.46 -11.16
CA ALA A 269 6.16 29.80 -10.57
C ALA A 269 5.57 29.86 -9.14
N SER A 270 4.71 28.90 -8.77
CA SER A 270 4.05 28.87 -7.45
C SER A 270 4.41 27.64 -6.59
N LEU A 271 4.99 26.60 -7.21
CA LEU A 271 5.22 25.32 -6.55
C LEU A 271 6.14 25.40 -5.33
N ASP A 272 7.20 26.21 -5.37
CA ASP A 272 8.14 26.34 -4.25
C ASP A 272 7.46 26.95 -3.01
N GLN A 273 6.55 27.91 -3.20
CA GLN A 273 5.75 28.50 -2.12
C GLN A 273 4.80 27.44 -1.55
N ARG A 274 4.03 26.78 -2.42
CA ARG A 274 3.04 25.76 -2.02
C ARG A 274 3.69 24.57 -1.32
N LEU A 275 4.89 24.18 -1.73
CA LEU A 275 5.65 23.10 -1.10
C LEU A 275 6.07 23.48 0.32
N ARG A 276 6.58 24.70 0.53
CA ARG A 276 6.92 25.20 1.88
C ARG A 276 5.69 25.28 2.78
N GLU A 277 4.54 25.72 2.26
CA GLU A 277 3.28 25.74 2.99
C GLU A 277 2.81 24.33 3.36
N ALA A 278 2.84 23.38 2.41
CA ALA A 278 2.48 21.98 2.66
C ALA A 278 3.41 21.33 3.69
N TYR A 279 4.71 21.64 3.62
CA TYR A 279 5.71 21.17 4.57
C TYR A 279 5.43 21.70 5.98
N GLN A 280 5.20 23.00 6.11
CA GLN A 280 4.88 23.63 7.39
C GLN A 280 3.58 23.07 7.97
N ALA A 281 2.52 22.97 7.17
CA ALA A 281 1.24 22.39 7.59
C ALA A 281 1.40 20.94 8.07
N ARG A 282 2.21 20.14 7.38
CA ARG A 282 2.53 18.76 7.80
C ARG A 282 3.20 18.76 9.17
N ARG A 283 4.22 19.61 9.40
CA ARG A 283 4.92 19.70 10.70
C ARG A 283 4.00 20.15 11.84
N GLU A 284 3.19 21.16 11.60
CA GLU A 284 2.23 21.69 12.58
C GLU A 284 1.15 20.67 12.94
N SER A 285 0.76 19.81 11.98
CA SER A 285 -0.26 18.79 12.23
C SER A 285 0.17 17.78 13.29
N GLN A 286 1.48 17.51 13.42
CA GLN A 286 2.07 16.46 14.27
C GLN A 286 1.41 15.08 14.12
N LEU A 287 0.66 14.87 13.03
CA LEU A 287 -0.12 13.65 12.79
C LEU A 287 0.80 12.47 12.43
N PHE A 288 1.84 12.78 11.67
CA PHE A 288 2.84 11.82 11.23
C PHE A 288 4.19 12.18 11.84
N GLY A 289 4.98 11.17 12.17
CA GLY A 289 6.37 11.36 12.56
C GLY A 289 7.24 11.84 11.41
N ILE A 290 8.55 11.99 11.68
CA ILE A 290 9.54 12.25 10.65
C ILE A 290 9.52 11.09 9.65
N SER A 291 9.40 11.43 8.36
CA SER A 291 9.43 10.48 7.25
C SER A 291 10.61 10.84 6.37
N VAL A 292 11.72 10.09 6.48
CA VAL A 292 12.97 10.42 5.77
C VAL A 292 12.75 10.56 4.27
N THR A 293 11.89 9.72 3.69
CA THR A 293 11.56 9.79 2.27
C THR A 293 10.90 11.12 1.90
N ARG A 294 9.94 11.61 2.70
CA ARG A 294 9.29 12.91 2.48
C ARG A 294 10.21 14.09 2.74
N GLU A 295 11.01 14.03 3.79
CA GLU A 295 12.03 15.05 4.08
C GLU A 295 13.02 15.18 2.91
N ALA A 296 13.53 14.05 2.42
CA ALA A 296 14.44 14.00 1.29
C ALA A 296 13.79 14.51 0.00
N LEU A 297 12.56 14.09 -0.29
CA LEU A 297 11.81 14.56 -1.47
C LEU A 297 11.56 16.07 -1.43
N ALA A 298 11.17 16.62 -0.28
CA ALA A 298 10.97 18.06 -0.11
C ALA A 298 12.29 18.84 -0.32
N ALA A 299 13.40 18.37 0.28
CA ALA A 299 14.71 18.98 0.11
C ALA A 299 15.24 18.90 -1.33
N LEU A 300 14.96 17.80 -2.04
CA LEU A 300 15.27 17.62 -3.45
C LEU A 300 14.46 18.57 -4.33
N ALA A 301 13.15 18.66 -4.09
CA ALA A 301 12.23 19.49 -4.86
C ALA A 301 12.49 21.00 -4.70
N LEU A 302 12.88 21.44 -3.50
CA LEU A 302 13.29 22.83 -3.22
C LEU A 302 14.69 23.18 -3.73
N SER A 303 15.38 22.27 -4.44
CA SER A 303 16.69 22.54 -5.00
C SER A 303 16.59 23.43 -6.25
N PRO A 304 17.31 24.56 -6.33
CA PRO A 304 17.18 25.51 -7.43
C PRO A 304 17.62 24.96 -8.80
N GLU A 305 18.53 23.98 -8.85
CA GLU A 305 19.15 23.50 -10.11
C GLU A 305 18.50 22.22 -10.68
N GLY A 306 17.38 21.75 -10.13
CA GLY A 306 16.79 20.45 -10.50
C GLY A 306 17.58 19.22 -10.02
N GLY A 307 18.78 19.43 -9.49
CA GLY A 307 19.56 18.45 -8.75
C GLY A 307 19.82 17.16 -9.52
N PRO A 308 19.83 15.98 -8.86
CA PRO A 308 20.17 14.71 -9.50
C PRO A 308 19.18 14.28 -10.60
N PHE A 309 17.96 14.85 -10.60
CA PHE A 309 16.89 14.56 -11.55
C PHE A 309 16.92 15.42 -12.82
N ALA A 310 17.87 16.35 -12.95
CA ALA A 310 18.11 17.06 -14.19
C ALA A 310 18.36 16.06 -15.35
N ALA A 311 17.94 16.46 -16.56
CA ALA A 311 18.06 15.63 -17.76
C ALA A 311 19.50 15.08 -17.89
N PRO A 312 19.69 13.78 -18.18
CA PRO A 312 21.03 13.22 -18.32
C PRO A 312 21.80 13.97 -19.42
N THR A 313 22.97 14.49 -19.11
CA THR A 313 23.91 14.91 -20.15
C THR A 313 24.32 13.69 -20.96
N PRO A 314 24.40 13.74 -22.30
CA PRO A 314 24.87 12.63 -23.10
C PRO A 314 26.26 12.20 -22.63
N ARG A 315 26.34 11.09 -21.89
CA ARG A 315 27.60 10.41 -21.58
C ARG A 315 27.91 9.52 -22.78
N GLY A 316 29.20 9.43 -23.16
CA GLY A 316 29.64 8.44 -24.14
C GLY A 316 29.15 7.04 -23.74
N ALA A 317 28.90 6.17 -24.72
CA ALA A 317 28.33 4.84 -24.48
C ALA A 317 29.07 4.13 -23.33
N ALA A 318 28.35 3.83 -22.26
CA ALA A 318 28.91 3.08 -21.15
C ALA A 318 29.32 1.68 -21.66
N PRO A 319 30.46 1.13 -21.19
CA PRO A 319 30.86 -0.22 -21.56
C PRO A 319 29.74 -1.21 -21.25
N SER A 320 29.62 -2.27 -22.06
CA SER A 320 28.63 -3.32 -21.82
C SER A 320 28.79 -3.84 -20.39
N PRO A 321 27.73 -3.81 -19.57
CA PRO A 321 27.84 -4.23 -18.19
C PRO A 321 28.15 -5.72 -18.14
N ALA A 322 28.90 -6.12 -17.11
CA ALA A 322 29.20 -7.53 -16.88
C ALA A 322 27.89 -8.31 -16.69
N ALA A 323 27.86 -9.56 -17.20
CA ALA A 323 26.72 -10.43 -16.96
C ALA A 323 26.58 -10.66 -15.45
N PRO A 324 25.37 -10.52 -14.88
CA PRO A 324 25.17 -10.73 -13.46
C PRO A 324 25.49 -12.18 -13.09
N ALA A 325 26.07 -12.37 -11.90
CA ALA A 325 26.27 -13.70 -11.36
C ALA A 325 24.90 -14.38 -11.17
N LYS A 326 24.76 -15.64 -11.59
CA LYS A 326 23.53 -16.39 -11.31
C LYS A 326 23.44 -16.65 -9.81
N ARG A 327 22.27 -16.38 -9.23
CA ARG A 327 21.98 -16.73 -7.84
C ARG A 327 22.15 -18.24 -7.65
N ALA A 328 22.95 -18.62 -6.65
CA ALA A 328 23.12 -20.02 -6.29
C ALA A 328 21.78 -20.59 -5.80
N ALA A 329 21.42 -21.76 -6.31
CA ALA A 329 20.26 -22.48 -5.82
C ALA A 329 20.45 -22.88 -4.36
N ALA A 330 19.39 -22.79 -3.54
CA ALA A 330 19.42 -23.25 -2.16
C ALA A 330 19.94 -24.70 -2.08
N PRO A 331 20.89 -25.01 -1.18
CA PRO A 331 21.44 -26.34 -1.01
C PRO A 331 20.35 -27.40 -0.83
N TRP A 332 20.59 -28.62 -1.32
CA TRP A 332 19.61 -29.71 -1.23
C TRP A 332 19.22 -30.05 0.22
N THR A 333 20.14 -29.86 1.18
CA THR A 333 19.91 -30.02 2.61
C THR A 333 18.87 -29.03 3.13
N GLU A 334 18.93 -27.79 2.68
CA GLU A 334 17.98 -26.74 3.05
C GLU A 334 16.60 -26.99 2.42
N ARG A 335 16.55 -27.51 1.19
CA ARG A 335 15.30 -27.94 0.53
C ARG A 335 14.64 -29.10 1.29
N LEU A 336 15.43 -30.07 1.77
CA LEU A 336 14.92 -31.17 2.58
C LEU A 336 14.42 -30.68 3.94
N ALA A 337 15.19 -29.81 4.61
CA ALA A 337 14.79 -29.20 5.88
C ALA A 337 13.50 -28.37 5.71
N SER A 338 13.34 -27.63 4.61
CA SER A 338 12.12 -26.90 4.26
C SER A 338 10.92 -27.83 4.09
N ARG A 339 11.09 -28.97 3.41
CA ARG A 339 10.03 -30.00 3.29
C ARG A 339 9.61 -30.57 4.65
N LEU A 340 10.58 -30.89 5.52
CA LEU A 340 10.32 -31.39 6.87
C LEU A 340 9.60 -30.32 7.74
N ARG A 341 10.07 -29.07 7.71
CA ARG A 341 9.38 -27.93 8.37
C ARG A 341 7.96 -27.74 7.85
N GLY A 342 7.75 -27.86 6.55
CA GLY A 342 6.43 -27.78 5.92
C GLY A 342 5.47 -28.85 6.43
N LEU A 343 5.95 -30.08 6.66
CA LEU A 343 5.16 -31.15 7.27
C LEU A 343 4.82 -30.83 8.74
N GLY A 344 5.80 -30.35 9.52
CA GLY A 344 5.58 -29.96 10.92
C GLY A 344 4.58 -28.82 11.09
N ILE A 345 4.67 -27.77 10.26
CA ILE A 345 3.74 -26.64 10.30
C ILE A 345 2.33 -27.05 9.88
N ARG A 346 2.20 -27.93 8.87
CA ARG A 346 0.90 -28.50 8.50
C ARG A 346 0.28 -29.30 9.64
N ALA A 347 1.09 -30.06 10.38
CA ALA A 347 0.62 -30.79 11.56
C ALA A 347 0.15 -29.82 12.66
N ILE A 348 0.90 -28.74 12.95
CA ILE A 348 0.50 -27.70 13.91
C ILE A 348 -0.82 -27.04 13.49
N GLY A 349 -0.97 -26.68 12.21
CA GLY A 349 -2.22 -26.11 11.71
C GLY A 349 -3.43 -27.03 11.85
N GLN A 350 -3.23 -28.36 11.79
CA GLN A 350 -4.30 -29.35 11.98
C GLN A 350 -4.72 -29.56 13.44
N LEU A 351 -3.86 -29.20 14.41
CA LEU A 351 -4.14 -29.30 15.85
C LEU A 351 -5.14 -28.25 16.34
N ARG A 352 -5.41 -27.19 15.56
CA ARG A 352 -6.42 -26.18 15.91
C ARG A 352 -7.80 -26.83 15.96
N GLY A 353 -8.43 -26.85 17.13
CA GLY A 353 -9.81 -27.29 17.30
C GLY A 353 -10.77 -26.12 17.04
N LEU A 354 -11.87 -26.38 16.34
CA LEU A 354 -12.98 -25.42 16.28
C LEU A 354 -13.86 -25.60 17.52
N PRO A 355 -14.34 -24.52 18.16
CA PRO A 355 -15.34 -24.64 19.23
C PRO A 355 -16.63 -25.27 18.67
N SER A 356 -17.46 -25.86 19.54
CA SER A 356 -18.75 -26.43 19.12
C SER A 356 -19.67 -25.36 18.52
N GLU A 357 -19.69 -24.17 19.10
CA GLU A 357 -20.46 -23.01 18.67
C GLU A 357 -19.63 -21.72 18.84
N THR A 358 -20.02 -20.67 18.15
CA THR A 358 -19.47 -19.32 18.32
C THR A 358 -20.59 -18.28 18.37
N THR A 359 -20.30 -17.07 18.84
CA THR A 359 -21.27 -15.98 18.96
C THR A 359 -20.91 -14.84 18.02
N VAL A 360 -21.93 -14.31 17.33
CA VAL A 360 -21.82 -13.09 16.52
C VAL A 360 -22.92 -12.13 16.95
N HIS A 361 -22.57 -10.87 17.20
CA HIS A 361 -23.53 -9.85 17.62
C HIS A 361 -23.84 -8.91 16.45
N ILE A 362 -25.12 -8.67 16.17
CA ILE A 362 -25.60 -7.65 15.24
C ILE A 362 -26.24 -6.53 16.06
N ALA A 363 -25.71 -5.31 15.95
CA ALA A 363 -26.24 -4.13 16.64
C ALA A 363 -26.83 -3.14 15.63
N PRO A 364 -28.02 -2.58 15.87
CA PRO A 364 -28.64 -1.60 14.99
C PRO A 364 -27.95 -0.23 15.15
N ALA A 365 -27.50 0.36 14.05
CA ALA A 365 -26.85 1.65 14.00
C ALA A 365 -27.35 2.43 12.78
N ALA A 366 -28.43 3.21 12.95
CA ALA A 366 -29.15 3.83 11.84
C ALA A 366 -28.29 4.80 11.00
N SER A 367 -27.30 5.45 11.63
CA SER A 367 -26.34 6.30 10.95
C SER A 367 -25.09 6.50 11.80
N TYR A 368 -24.05 7.11 11.23
CA TYR A 368 -22.84 7.50 11.98
C TYR A 368 -23.06 8.63 12.99
N GLN A 369 -24.27 9.22 13.08
CA GLN A 369 -24.64 10.18 14.13
C GLN A 369 -25.33 9.51 15.32
N SER A 370 -25.60 8.20 15.24
CA SER A 370 -26.06 7.43 16.39
C SER A 370 -25.02 7.44 17.51
N ASP A 371 -25.43 7.12 18.74
CA ASP A 371 -24.52 6.96 19.88
C ASP A 371 -23.70 5.67 19.74
N LEU A 372 -22.69 5.71 18.87
CA LEU A 372 -21.82 4.59 18.57
C LEU A 372 -20.99 4.18 19.79
N ASP A 373 -20.69 5.10 20.71
CA ASP A 373 -19.88 4.81 21.90
C ASP A 373 -20.63 3.88 22.84
N SER A 374 -21.89 4.18 23.17
CA SER A 374 -22.73 3.31 24.00
C SER A 374 -23.01 1.98 23.31
N LEU A 375 -23.37 2.01 22.02
CA LEU A 375 -23.63 0.81 21.21
C LEU A 375 -22.45 -0.15 21.21
N LEU A 376 -21.24 0.35 20.95
CA LEU A 376 -20.03 -0.48 20.88
C LEU A 376 -19.65 -1.06 22.25
N ARG A 377 -19.88 -0.34 23.35
CA ARG A 377 -19.64 -0.85 24.71
C ARG A 377 -20.59 -1.99 25.06
N GLU A 378 -21.87 -1.83 24.77
CA GLU A 378 -22.88 -2.87 25.00
C GLU A 378 -22.56 -4.11 24.17
N GLN A 379 -22.25 -3.93 22.89
CA GLN A 379 -21.87 -5.03 22.01
C GLN A 379 -20.59 -5.72 22.47
N TYR A 380 -19.56 -4.96 22.84
CA TYR A 380 -18.27 -5.48 23.30
C TYR A 380 -18.37 -6.23 24.64
N ALA A 381 -19.36 -5.93 25.48
CA ALA A 381 -19.57 -6.63 26.74
C ALA A 381 -19.71 -8.16 26.55
N ALA A 382 -20.27 -8.62 25.43
CA ALA A 382 -20.39 -10.03 25.09
C ALA A 382 -19.03 -10.71 24.77
N PHE A 383 -18.00 -9.93 24.45
CA PHE A 383 -16.68 -10.41 24.00
C PHE A 383 -15.54 -10.02 24.95
N ARG A 384 -15.81 -9.19 25.96
CA ARG A 384 -14.81 -8.64 26.91
C ARG A 384 -13.94 -9.72 27.55
N GLU A 385 -14.53 -10.84 27.97
CA GLU A 385 -13.78 -11.93 28.59
C GLU A 385 -12.87 -12.67 27.60
N GLN A 386 -13.28 -12.78 26.33
CA GLN A 386 -12.49 -13.44 25.29
C GLN A 386 -11.37 -12.55 24.76
N VAL A 387 -11.58 -11.24 24.71
CA VAL A 387 -10.64 -10.25 24.17
C VAL A 387 -10.45 -9.08 25.14
N PRO A 388 -9.81 -9.29 26.31
CA PRO A 388 -9.61 -8.23 27.28
C PRO A 388 -8.66 -7.16 26.74
N LEU A 389 -9.05 -5.89 26.82
CA LEU A 389 -8.24 -4.76 26.34
C LEU A 389 -7.39 -4.11 27.44
N GLN A 390 -7.72 -4.32 28.71
CA GLN A 390 -7.02 -3.70 29.84
C GLN A 390 -5.51 -3.96 29.81
N GLY A 391 -4.73 -2.89 29.80
CA GLY A 391 -3.27 -2.93 29.80
C GLY A 391 -2.64 -3.42 28.49
N LYS A 392 -3.43 -3.61 27.42
CA LYS A 392 -2.95 -4.15 26.14
C LYS A 392 -2.54 -3.07 25.14
N ARG A 393 -1.61 -3.43 24.27
CA ARG A 393 -1.34 -2.72 23.02
C ARG A 393 -2.29 -3.20 21.92
N VAL A 394 -3.26 -2.34 21.59
CA VAL A 394 -4.34 -2.63 20.64
C VAL A 394 -4.05 -1.99 19.29
N VAL A 395 -3.98 -2.80 18.23
CA VAL A 395 -3.85 -2.34 16.85
C VAL A 395 -5.20 -2.44 16.15
N LEU A 396 -5.72 -1.30 15.72
CA LEU A 396 -6.94 -1.17 14.94
C LEU A 396 -6.57 -1.17 13.45
N LYS A 397 -7.14 -2.12 12.71
CA LYS A 397 -6.92 -2.31 11.27
C LYS A 397 -8.18 -1.94 10.48
N PRO A 398 -8.38 -0.66 10.10
CA PRO A 398 -9.51 -0.26 9.27
C PRO A 398 -9.44 -0.84 7.86
N ASN A 399 -10.42 -0.51 7.02
CA ASN A 399 -10.30 -0.63 5.58
C ASN A 399 -9.99 0.75 4.99
N LEU A 400 -8.76 0.96 4.51
CA LEU A 400 -8.35 2.13 3.73
C LEU A 400 -7.73 1.63 2.42
N VAL A 401 -8.43 1.83 1.30
CA VAL A 401 -7.98 1.34 -0.02
C VAL A 401 -7.58 2.51 -0.90
N GLU A 402 -8.54 3.41 -1.14
CA GLU A 402 -8.43 4.65 -1.92
C GLU A 402 -9.46 5.65 -1.39
N TYR A 403 -9.40 6.92 -1.80
CA TYR A 403 -10.37 7.91 -1.36
C TYR A 403 -11.01 8.66 -2.53
N HIS A 404 -12.34 8.64 -2.56
CA HIS A 404 -13.19 9.48 -3.38
C HIS A 404 -14.30 10.04 -2.50
N HIS A 405 -14.50 11.35 -2.52
CA HIS A 405 -15.47 12.05 -1.67
C HIS A 405 -16.93 11.59 -1.87
N ASP A 406 -17.24 11.06 -3.04
CA ASP A 406 -18.56 10.64 -3.49
C ASP A 406 -18.79 9.12 -3.38
N ARG A 407 -17.86 8.36 -2.76
CA ARG A 407 -17.91 6.89 -2.72
C ARG A 407 -17.66 6.32 -1.33
N VAL A 408 -18.30 5.17 -1.06
CA VAL A 408 -18.20 4.46 0.23
C VAL A 408 -17.16 3.35 0.17
N ILE A 409 -15.89 3.73 0.10
CA ILE A 409 -14.78 2.77 -0.09
C ILE A 409 -14.23 2.28 1.25
N ASN A 410 -14.03 3.20 2.19
CA ASN A 410 -13.27 2.97 3.42
C ASN A 410 -14.18 2.89 4.64
N THR A 411 -13.68 2.26 5.71
CA THR A 411 -14.30 2.34 7.04
C THR A 411 -14.43 3.81 7.46
N ASP A 412 -15.61 4.21 7.94
CA ASP A 412 -15.86 5.63 8.23
C ASP A 412 -15.01 6.14 9.40
N PRO A 413 -14.39 7.34 9.30
CA PRO A 413 -13.60 7.90 10.40
C PRO A 413 -14.38 8.04 11.72
N ARG A 414 -15.69 8.33 11.67
CA ARG A 414 -16.53 8.43 12.89
C ARG A 414 -16.69 7.09 13.58
N PHE A 415 -16.79 6.01 12.80
CA PHE A 415 -16.81 4.65 13.32
C PHE A 415 -15.46 4.29 13.97
N ILE A 416 -14.34 4.62 13.31
CA ILE A 416 -12.99 4.42 13.88
C ILE A 416 -12.83 5.23 15.19
N SER A 417 -13.33 6.47 15.22
CA SER A 417 -13.35 7.32 16.42
C SER A 417 -14.04 6.65 17.60
N ALA A 418 -15.20 6.03 17.38
CA ALA A 418 -15.96 5.35 18.42
C ALA A 418 -15.23 4.09 18.93
N VAL A 419 -14.60 3.32 18.04
CA VAL A 419 -13.80 2.15 18.41
C VAL A 419 -12.54 2.54 19.21
N ILE A 420 -11.88 3.65 18.88
CA ILE A 420 -10.80 4.20 19.70
C ILE A 420 -11.31 4.54 21.12
N GLY A 421 -12.47 5.18 21.21
CA GLY A 421 -13.15 5.50 22.47
C GLY A 421 -13.43 4.26 23.32
N LEU A 422 -13.97 3.20 22.70
CA LEU A 422 -14.17 1.89 23.32
C LEU A 422 -12.86 1.36 23.92
N CYS A 423 -11.81 1.23 23.10
CA CYS A 423 -10.55 0.63 23.54
C CYS A 423 -9.93 1.36 24.75
N ARG A 424 -9.96 2.69 24.73
CA ARG A 424 -9.46 3.52 25.84
C ARG A 424 -10.24 3.32 27.12
N SER A 425 -11.55 3.26 26.99
CA SER A 425 -12.42 3.11 28.16
C SER A 425 -12.38 1.72 28.80
N GLU A 426 -11.99 0.71 28.02
CA GLU A 426 -11.70 -0.64 28.49
C GLU A 426 -10.23 -0.79 28.95
N GLY A 427 -9.52 0.33 29.09
CA GLY A 427 -8.21 0.41 29.73
C GLY A 427 -7.04 -0.03 28.87
N ALA A 428 -7.14 0.01 27.54
CA ALA A 428 -6.00 -0.24 26.65
C ALA A 428 -4.82 0.66 27.01
N ALA A 429 -3.63 0.07 27.14
CA ALA A 429 -2.40 0.79 27.44
C ALA A 429 -1.94 1.64 26.24
N GLU A 430 -2.15 1.11 25.04
CA GLU A 430 -1.83 1.78 23.79
C GLU A 430 -2.90 1.43 22.74
N VAL A 431 -3.32 2.42 21.95
CA VAL A 431 -4.19 2.22 20.78
C VAL A 431 -3.45 2.78 19.57
N ILE A 432 -3.33 1.98 18.52
CA ILE A 432 -2.65 2.35 17.26
C ILE A 432 -3.63 2.08 16.12
N VAL A 433 -3.76 3.02 15.19
CA VAL A 433 -4.43 2.74 13.91
C VAL A 433 -3.37 2.41 12.88
N ALA A 434 -3.48 1.29 12.18
CA ALA A 434 -2.46 0.86 11.25
C ALA A 434 -3.05 0.31 9.96
N GLU A 435 -2.53 0.75 8.82
CA GLU A 435 -3.04 0.35 7.51
C GLU A 435 -1.96 0.35 6.43
N GLY A 436 -2.11 -0.53 5.44
CA GLY A 436 -1.26 -0.59 4.26
C GLY A 436 -2.11 -0.63 2.99
N PRO A 437 -2.45 0.54 2.41
CA PRO A 437 -3.24 0.61 1.18
C PRO A 437 -2.57 -0.11 0.01
N GLY A 438 -3.38 -0.61 -0.92
CA GLY A 438 -2.91 -1.42 -2.05
C GLY A 438 -2.41 -0.58 -3.23
N HIS A 439 -3.26 0.30 -3.78
CA HIS A 439 -2.98 1.00 -5.04
C HIS A 439 -2.17 2.28 -4.87
N TRP A 440 -2.32 2.96 -3.74
CA TRP A 440 -1.63 4.22 -3.46
C TRP A 440 -0.48 4.00 -2.49
N ARG A 441 0.69 4.51 -2.87
CA ARG A 441 1.90 4.49 -2.05
C ARG A 441 1.96 5.63 -1.04
N ASN A 442 1.33 6.76 -1.37
CA ASN A 442 1.23 7.92 -0.50
C ASN A 442 0.11 7.73 0.53
N THR A 443 0.39 6.96 1.58
CA THR A 443 -0.58 6.64 2.65
C THR A 443 -1.00 7.89 3.44
N GLU A 444 -0.10 8.85 3.65
CA GLU A 444 -0.41 10.11 4.37
C GLU A 444 -1.50 10.93 3.66
N TYR A 445 -1.46 10.97 2.32
CA TYR A 445 -2.53 11.57 1.52
C TYR A 445 -3.88 10.90 1.77
N LEU A 446 -3.94 9.56 1.74
CA LEU A 446 -5.20 8.83 1.97
C LEU A 446 -5.75 9.06 3.38
N VAL A 447 -4.89 9.07 4.40
CA VAL A 447 -5.29 9.35 5.78
C VAL A 447 -5.85 10.76 5.92
N THR A 448 -5.22 11.74 5.28
CA THR A 448 -5.67 13.14 5.33
C THR A 448 -6.96 13.33 4.54
N ALA A 449 -6.98 12.89 3.28
CA ALA A 449 -8.11 13.08 2.37
C ALA A 449 -9.38 12.37 2.86
N SER A 450 -9.24 11.21 3.51
CA SER A 450 -10.37 10.47 4.08
C SER A 450 -10.96 11.08 5.35
N GLY A 451 -10.34 12.09 5.95
CA GLY A 451 -10.73 12.64 7.25
C GLY A 451 -10.30 11.78 8.45
N LEU A 452 -9.64 10.63 8.22
CA LEU A 452 -9.08 9.81 9.30
C LEU A 452 -8.02 10.58 10.09
N GLY A 453 -7.22 11.42 9.43
CA GLY A 453 -6.22 12.27 10.07
C GLY A 453 -6.79 13.15 11.18
N ASP A 454 -7.99 13.70 11.01
CA ASP A 454 -8.64 14.54 12.03
C ASP A 454 -9.09 13.74 13.25
N VAL A 455 -9.55 12.51 13.03
CA VAL A 455 -9.90 11.58 14.11
C VAL A 455 -8.66 11.19 14.92
N LEU A 456 -7.57 10.86 14.24
CA LEU A 456 -6.30 10.51 14.88
C LEU A 456 -5.73 11.66 15.71
N LYS A 457 -5.75 12.89 15.19
CA LYS A 457 -5.35 14.11 15.95
C LYS A 457 -6.24 14.33 17.17
N ARG A 458 -7.56 14.26 17.01
CA ARG A 458 -8.52 14.44 18.11
C ARG A 458 -8.25 13.46 19.25
N HIS A 459 -8.00 12.20 18.90
CA HIS A 459 -7.72 11.18 19.90
C HIS A 459 -6.26 11.19 20.34
N ARG A 460 -5.31 11.78 19.63
CA ARG A 460 -3.86 11.61 19.86
C ARG A 460 -3.48 10.13 19.77
N VAL A 461 -3.89 9.49 18.68
CA VAL A 461 -3.55 8.09 18.37
C VAL A 461 -2.59 8.06 17.20
N PRO A 462 -1.46 7.33 17.29
CA PRO A 462 -0.53 7.22 16.19
C PRO A 462 -1.14 6.45 15.02
N PHE A 463 -0.74 6.85 13.80
CA PHE A 463 -0.98 6.08 12.60
C PHE A 463 0.31 5.40 12.13
N VAL A 464 0.24 4.11 11.83
CA VAL A 464 1.35 3.36 11.24
C VAL A 464 1.02 2.96 9.80
N ASP A 465 1.84 3.43 8.86
CA ASP A 465 1.83 2.94 7.48
C ASP A 465 2.46 1.55 7.41
N LEU A 466 1.62 0.53 7.35
CA LEU A 466 2.05 -0.87 7.30
C LEU A 466 2.81 -1.19 6.02
N ASN A 467 2.72 -0.37 4.97
CA ASN A 467 3.49 -0.62 3.76
C ASN A 467 5.00 -0.40 3.94
N HIS A 468 5.40 0.48 4.87
CA HIS A 468 6.79 0.83 5.17
C HIS A 468 7.24 0.39 6.56
N ASP A 469 6.37 -0.29 7.32
CA ASP A 469 6.69 -0.87 8.63
C ASP A 469 7.72 -2.02 8.49
N GLU A 470 8.44 -2.29 9.57
CA GLU A 470 9.53 -3.27 9.56
C GLU A 470 9.01 -4.69 9.28
N PRO A 471 9.53 -5.39 8.24
CA PRO A 471 9.10 -6.75 7.95
C PRO A 471 9.59 -7.77 8.99
N VAL A 472 8.68 -8.64 9.42
CA VAL A 472 8.94 -9.77 10.31
C VAL A 472 8.68 -11.08 9.57
N LYS A 473 9.75 -11.82 9.27
CA LYS A 473 9.69 -13.13 8.62
C LYS A 473 9.03 -14.15 9.53
N THR A 474 7.83 -14.58 9.16
CA THR A 474 6.94 -15.42 9.97
C THR A 474 6.61 -16.71 9.22
N PRO A 475 6.66 -17.89 9.86
CA PRO A 475 6.22 -19.13 9.21
C PRO A 475 4.79 -19.03 8.69
N ASN A 476 4.57 -19.29 7.40
CA ASN A 476 3.22 -19.33 6.84
C ASN A 476 2.50 -20.57 7.41
N LEU A 477 1.46 -20.38 8.22
CA LEU A 477 0.76 -21.49 8.88
C LEU A 477 -0.25 -22.18 7.96
N GLY A 478 -0.77 -21.51 6.92
CA GLY A 478 -1.74 -22.09 6.00
C GLY A 478 -1.11 -22.87 4.84
N ARG A 479 0.04 -22.42 4.32
CA ARG A 479 0.79 -23.04 3.22
C ARG A 479 0.01 -23.24 1.91
N LEU A 480 -1.10 -22.53 1.72
CA LEU A 480 -1.96 -22.65 0.54
C LEU A 480 -1.37 -21.92 -0.67
N THR A 481 -0.65 -20.82 -0.43
CA THR A 481 0.02 -19.99 -1.45
C THR A 481 1.35 -20.58 -1.96
N GLY A 482 1.80 -21.69 -1.37
CA GLY A 482 3.12 -22.28 -1.61
C GLY A 482 4.29 -21.53 -0.97
N LEU A 483 4.05 -20.39 -0.32
CA LEU A 483 5.09 -19.63 0.38
C LEU A 483 5.48 -20.32 1.70
N GLU A 484 6.79 -20.44 1.98
CA GLU A 484 7.26 -20.97 3.26
C GLU A 484 7.05 -19.98 4.41
N PHE A 485 7.24 -18.69 4.11
CA PHE A 485 7.14 -17.60 5.07
C PHE A 485 6.25 -16.49 4.52
N LEU A 486 5.53 -15.82 5.43
CA LEU A 486 4.95 -14.51 5.20
C LEU A 486 5.79 -13.47 5.95
N TYR A 487 5.92 -12.29 5.39
CA TYR A 487 6.60 -11.15 6.01
C TYR A 487 5.51 -10.22 6.52
N LEU A 488 5.26 -10.25 7.83
CA LEU A 488 4.23 -9.43 8.46
C LEU A 488 4.82 -8.09 8.89
N SER A 489 4.00 -7.05 8.95
CA SER A 489 4.42 -5.77 9.54
C SER A 489 4.64 -5.94 11.04
N ARG A 490 5.77 -5.45 11.58
CA ARG A 490 6.12 -5.59 13.00
C ARG A 490 5.01 -5.13 13.94
N THR A 491 4.34 -4.03 13.60
CA THR A 491 3.24 -3.46 14.39
C THR A 491 2.13 -4.48 14.61
N VAL A 492 1.75 -5.22 13.57
CA VAL A 492 0.69 -6.24 13.61
C VAL A 492 1.20 -7.54 14.24
N ALA A 493 2.44 -7.93 13.94
CA ALA A 493 3.05 -9.16 14.45
C ALA A 493 3.27 -9.14 15.97
N THR A 494 3.50 -7.97 16.55
CA THR A 494 3.81 -7.77 17.98
C THR A 494 2.66 -7.17 18.79
N ALA A 495 1.49 -6.96 18.18
CA ALA A 495 0.32 -6.47 18.91
C ALA A 495 -0.23 -7.54 19.86
N ASP A 496 -0.59 -7.11 21.08
CA ASP A 496 -1.32 -7.95 22.02
C ASP A 496 -2.71 -8.29 21.49
N VAL A 497 -3.37 -7.29 20.89
CA VAL A 497 -4.72 -7.41 20.33
C VAL A 497 -4.73 -6.73 18.96
N VAL A 498 -5.21 -7.43 17.94
CA VAL A 498 -5.51 -6.88 16.61
C VAL A 498 -7.02 -6.90 16.40
N ILE A 499 -7.60 -5.74 16.16
CA ILE A 499 -9.03 -5.58 15.86
C ILE A 499 -9.17 -5.21 14.38
N SER A 500 -9.83 -6.07 13.59
CA SER A 500 -10.14 -5.79 12.18
C SER A 500 -11.42 -4.96 12.09
N LEU A 501 -11.36 -3.81 11.43
CA LEU A 501 -12.49 -2.89 11.24
C LEU A 501 -12.86 -2.77 9.76
N PRO A 502 -13.37 -3.84 9.11
CA PRO A 502 -13.68 -3.81 7.69
C PRO A 502 -14.94 -2.98 7.39
N LYS A 503 -15.01 -2.42 6.18
CA LYS A 503 -16.26 -1.95 5.56
C LYS A 503 -17.03 -3.15 4.99
N LEU A 504 -18.32 -3.26 5.24
CA LEU A 504 -19.18 -4.30 4.64
C LEU A 504 -19.38 -4.00 3.14
N LYS A 505 -18.78 -4.81 2.26
CA LYS A 505 -18.95 -4.61 0.81
C LYS A 505 -18.76 -5.85 -0.05
N THR A 506 -19.32 -5.83 -1.25
CA THR A 506 -18.98 -6.78 -2.33
C THR A 506 -17.58 -6.52 -2.90
N HIS A 507 -17.01 -7.49 -3.62
CA HIS A 507 -15.66 -7.38 -4.18
C HIS A 507 -15.52 -8.09 -5.52
N HIS A 508 -14.96 -7.40 -6.50
CA HIS A 508 -14.84 -7.92 -7.84
C HIS A 508 -13.89 -9.11 -8.00
N TRP A 509 -12.92 -9.37 -7.12
CA TRP A 509 -12.07 -10.59 -7.22
C TRP A 509 -12.44 -11.69 -6.23
N ALA A 510 -13.12 -11.36 -5.13
CA ALA A 510 -13.24 -12.25 -3.97
C ALA A 510 -14.70 -12.52 -3.59
N GLY A 511 -15.67 -11.97 -4.34
CA GLY A 511 -17.09 -11.94 -3.99
C GLY A 511 -17.41 -10.86 -2.96
N VAL A 512 -16.67 -10.84 -1.84
CA VAL A 512 -16.89 -9.90 -0.72
C VAL A 512 -15.58 -9.35 -0.16
N THR A 513 -15.63 -8.16 0.46
CA THR A 513 -14.60 -7.63 1.35
C THR A 513 -15.19 -7.47 2.73
N LEU A 514 -14.66 -8.24 3.67
CA LEU A 514 -15.07 -8.26 5.07
C LEU A 514 -13.82 -8.43 5.94
N SER A 515 -13.92 -9.03 7.13
CA SER A 515 -12.84 -9.04 8.12
C SER A 515 -11.60 -9.81 7.64
N LEU A 516 -11.77 -10.94 6.94
CA LEU A 516 -10.66 -11.76 6.46
C LEU A 516 -9.93 -11.10 5.28
N LYS A 517 -10.68 -10.61 4.27
CA LYS A 517 -10.07 -9.92 3.12
C LYS A 517 -9.33 -8.64 3.53
N ASN A 518 -9.83 -7.95 4.57
CA ASN A 518 -9.22 -6.73 5.08
C ASN A 518 -7.77 -6.92 5.57
N LEU A 519 -7.37 -8.16 5.89
CA LEU A 519 -6.00 -8.49 6.32
C LEU A 519 -4.97 -8.40 5.20
N PHE A 520 -5.37 -8.30 3.93
CA PHE A 520 -4.42 -7.96 2.87
C PHE A 520 -3.66 -6.65 3.16
N GLY A 521 -4.32 -5.71 3.83
CA GLY A 521 -3.71 -4.44 4.20
C GLY A 521 -2.61 -4.56 5.25
N THR A 522 -2.50 -5.70 5.97
CA THR A 522 -1.45 -5.89 6.99
C THR A 522 -0.10 -6.31 6.40
N MET A 523 -0.09 -6.71 5.12
CA MET A 523 1.12 -7.14 4.42
C MET A 523 1.90 -5.92 3.92
N PRO A 524 3.21 -5.80 4.19
CA PRO A 524 3.97 -4.62 3.85
C PRO A 524 4.23 -4.51 2.34
N GLY A 525 3.79 -3.41 1.73
CA GLY A 525 4.00 -3.08 0.31
C GLY A 525 5.47 -3.19 -0.13
N ILE A 526 6.43 -2.77 0.71
CA ILE A 526 7.87 -2.92 0.37
C ILE A 526 8.26 -4.38 0.06
N CYS A 527 7.63 -5.38 0.67
CA CYS A 527 7.92 -6.79 0.42
C CYS A 527 7.11 -7.39 -0.74
N TYR A 528 5.86 -6.94 -0.92
CA TYR A 528 4.90 -7.59 -1.83
C TYR A 528 4.57 -6.77 -3.08
N GLY A 529 5.13 -5.56 -3.18
CA GLY A 529 4.80 -4.55 -4.19
C GLY A 529 3.45 -3.88 -3.93
N TRP A 530 3.11 -2.92 -4.77
CA TRP A 530 1.80 -2.26 -4.81
C TRP A 530 1.11 -2.69 -6.11
N PRO A 531 -0.05 -3.40 -6.08
CA PRO A 531 -0.97 -3.65 -4.94
C PRO A 531 -0.85 -5.05 -4.31
N LYS A 532 0.35 -5.49 -3.93
CA LYS A 532 0.58 -6.81 -3.31
C LYS A 532 0.17 -7.95 -4.25
N ASN A 533 0.44 -7.75 -5.53
CA ASN A 533 -0.16 -8.53 -6.60
C ASN A 533 0.30 -10.00 -6.57
N ASP A 534 1.54 -10.30 -6.17
CA ASP A 534 2.00 -11.69 -6.00
C ASP A 534 1.04 -12.52 -5.11
N LEU A 535 0.51 -11.93 -4.04
CA LEU A 535 -0.48 -12.59 -3.17
C LEU A 535 -1.82 -12.80 -3.88
N HIS A 536 -2.22 -11.93 -4.80
CA HIS A 536 -3.44 -12.12 -5.58
C HIS A 536 -3.30 -13.31 -6.56
N TRP A 537 -2.12 -13.45 -7.18
CA TRP A 537 -1.86 -14.49 -8.18
C TRP A 537 -1.57 -15.88 -7.61
N ARG A 538 -1.15 -15.96 -6.34
CA ARG A 538 -1.05 -17.23 -5.59
C ARG A 538 -2.40 -17.83 -5.18
N GLY A 539 -3.49 -17.29 -5.74
CA GLY A 539 -4.87 -17.55 -5.35
C GLY A 539 -5.27 -16.57 -4.25
N ILE A 540 -6.11 -15.59 -4.58
CA ILE A 540 -6.55 -14.57 -3.62
C ILE A 540 -7.15 -15.21 -2.37
N GLU A 541 -7.92 -16.27 -2.53
CA GLU A 541 -8.54 -17.03 -1.43
C GLU A 541 -7.51 -17.73 -0.55
N ASN A 542 -6.50 -18.37 -1.17
CA ASN A 542 -5.38 -19.00 -0.48
C ASN A 542 -4.62 -17.98 0.37
N SER A 543 -4.33 -16.81 -0.21
CA SER A 543 -3.62 -15.74 0.49
C SER A 543 -4.42 -15.18 1.66
N ILE A 544 -5.74 -14.97 1.50
CA ILE A 544 -6.61 -14.52 2.60
C ILE A 544 -6.50 -15.49 3.79
N VAL A 545 -6.65 -16.79 3.53
CA VAL A 545 -6.64 -17.82 4.57
C VAL A 545 -5.25 -18.02 5.16
N ASP A 546 -4.18 -18.00 4.35
CA ASP A 546 -2.79 -18.10 4.83
C ASP A 546 -2.44 -16.94 5.78
N ILE A 547 -2.81 -15.70 5.42
CA ILE A 547 -2.58 -14.51 6.27
C ILE A 547 -3.35 -14.66 7.58
N ALA A 548 -4.65 -14.97 7.52
CA ALA A 548 -5.49 -15.09 8.70
C ALA A 548 -5.08 -16.25 9.62
N LEU A 549 -4.60 -17.37 9.07
CA LEU A 549 -4.06 -18.47 9.88
C LEU A 549 -2.73 -18.09 10.55
N THR A 550 -1.91 -17.26 9.89
CA THR A 550 -0.59 -16.87 10.38
C THR A 550 -0.68 -15.79 11.46
N ARG A 551 -1.55 -14.79 11.29
CA ARG A 551 -1.94 -13.84 12.36
C ARG A 551 -3.45 -13.62 12.30
N THR A 552 -4.19 -14.42 13.07
CA THR A 552 -5.63 -14.25 13.21
C THR A 552 -5.90 -12.99 14.06
N PRO A 553 -6.72 -12.03 13.60
CA PRO A 553 -7.21 -10.96 14.47
C PRO A 553 -8.00 -11.51 15.63
N ASP A 554 -7.96 -10.79 16.74
CA ASP A 554 -8.57 -11.18 18.01
C ASP A 554 -10.06 -10.80 18.05
N LEU A 555 -10.44 -9.74 17.33
CA LEU A 555 -11.82 -9.28 17.20
C LEU A 555 -12.05 -8.67 15.81
N ALA A 556 -13.25 -8.88 15.25
CA ALA A 556 -13.74 -8.14 14.10
C ALA A 556 -14.93 -7.26 14.50
N ILE A 557 -14.91 -6.00 14.04
CA ILE A 557 -16.03 -5.07 14.18
C ILE A 557 -16.31 -4.46 12.80
N VAL A 558 -17.34 -4.97 12.13
CA VAL A 558 -17.69 -4.64 10.75
C VAL A 558 -18.55 -3.37 10.70
N ASP A 559 -18.08 -2.37 9.96
CA ASP A 559 -18.83 -1.18 9.61
C ASP A 559 -19.81 -1.50 8.46
N GLY A 560 -21.05 -1.80 8.83
CA GLY A 560 -22.19 -2.00 7.94
C GLY A 560 -23.24 -0.91 8.06
N ILE A 561 -22.89 0.27 8.60
CA ILE A 561 -23.84 1.39 8.72
C ILE A 561 -24.19 1.85 7.30
N VAL A 562 -23.15 2.22 6.54
CA VAL A 562 -23.24 2.40 5.09
C VAL A 562 -22.31 1.39 4.44
N ALA A 563 -22.89 0.38 3.81
CA ALA A 563 -22.25 -0.71 3.08
C ALA A 563 -22.07 -0.37 1.59
N MET A 564 -21.53 -1.31 0.81
CA MET A 564 -21.39 -1.16 -0.65
C MET A 564 -21.76 -2.45 -1.40
N GLU A 565 -22.56 -2.32 -2.45
CA GLU A 565 -22.92 -3.40 -3.39
C GLU A 565 -22.36 -3.16 -4.80
N GLY A 566 -22.45 -4.16 -5.69
CA GLY A 566 -22.02 -4.05 -7.09
C GLY A 566 -20.51 -4.22 -7.29
N ASP A 567 -19.88 -3.31 -8.05
CA ASP A 567 -18.47 -3.35 -8.46
C ASP A 567 -17.51 -2.80 -7.38
N GLY A 568 -17.58 -3.37 -6.19
CA GLY A 568 -16.59 -3.12 -5.13
C GLY A 568 -15.19 -3.65 -5.51
N PRO A 569 -14.09 -3.11 -4.95
CA PRO A 569 -14.09 -2.29 -3.74
C PRO A 569 -14.15 -0.77 -3.98
N LEU A 570 -14.15 -0.31 -5.24
CA LEU A 570 -13.99 1.10 -5.59
C LEU A 570 -15.19 1.73 -6.31
N ASN A 571 -15.93 0.95 -7.11
CA ASN A 571 -16.95 1.44 -8.04
C ASN A 571 -18.37 0.93 -7.69
N GLY A 572 -18.56 0.43 -6.47
CA GLY A 572 -19.85 -0.05 -6.00
C GLY A 572 -20.80 1.08 -5.58
N THR A 573 -22.05 0.72 -5.33
CA THR A 573 -23.12 1.62 -4.91
C THR A 573 -23.28 1.57 -3.39
N PRO A 574 -23.42 2.71 -2.69
CA PRO A 574 -23.69 2.75 -1.25
C PRO A 574 -25.03 2.09 -0.88
N VAL A 575 -25.05 1.36 0.23
CA VAL A 575 -26.28 0.77 0.81
C VAL A 575 -26.38 1.16 2.29
N GLU A 576 -27.42 1.92 2.65
CA GLU A 576 -27.78 2.24 4.03
C GLU A 576 -28.34 0.97 4.70
N LEU A 577 -27.45 0.12 5.22
CA LEU A 577 -27.81 -1.14 5.86
C LEU A 577 -28.04 -0.97 7.37
N GLY A 578 -27.35 -0.03 8.01
CA GLY A 578 -27.65 0.43 9.36
C GLY A 578 -27.27 -0.55 10.48
N VAL A 579 -26.18 -1.30 10.33
CA VAL A 579 -25.75 -2.31 11.32
C VAL A 579 -24.26 -2.26 11.64
N VAL A 580 -23.91 -2.73 12.85
CA VAL A 580 -22.55 -3.07 13.25
C VAL A 580 -22.51 -4.55 13.62
N VAL A 581 -21.58 -5.30 13.03
CA VAL A 581 -21.42 -6.74 13.31
C VAL A 581 -20.12 -6.98 14.06
N MET A 582 -20.17 -7.69 15.19
CA MET A 582 -19.00 -7.95 16.05
C MET A 582 -18.86 -9.43 16.40
N GLY A 583 -17.63 -9.93 16.43
CA GLY A 583 -17.32 -11.28 16.91
C GLY A 583 -15.83 -11.63 16.86
N THR A 584 -15.47 -12.70 17.55
CA THR A 584 -14.09 -13.22 17.69
C THR A 584 -13.75 -14.30 16.66
N ASP A 585 -14.77 -14.93 16.06
CA ASP A 585 -14.62 -15.87 14.95
C ASP A 585 -14.85 -15.15 13.62
N LEU A 586 -13.77 -14.83 12.91
CA LEU A 586 -13.84 -14.03 11.68
C LEU A 586 -14.58 -14.75 10.54
N VAL A 587 -14.53 -16.08 10.46
CA VAL A 587 -15.30 -16.81 9.44
C VAL A 587 -16.79 -16.68 9.74
N ALA A 588 -17.18 -16.78 11.02
CA ALA A 588 -18.57 -16.64 11.43
C ALA A 588 -19.10 -15.21 11.29
N VAL A 589 -18.26 -14.21 11.60
CA VAL A 589 -18.58 -12.79 11.38
C VAL A 589 -18.80 -12.53 9.89
N ASP A 590 -17.86 -12.94 9.04
CA ASP A 590 -17.97 -12.73 7.59
C ASP A 590 -19.15 -13.50 7.00
N ALA A 591 -19.44 -14.71 7.49
CA ALA A 591 -20.59 -15.51 7.08
C ALA A 591 -21.92 -14.83 7.47
N THR A 592 -22.00 -14.23 8.65
CA THR A 592 -23.16 -13.43 9.08
C THR A 592 -23.35 -12.21 8.18
N CYS A 593 -22.26 -11.51 7.81
CA CYS A 593 -22.32 -10.41 6.84
C CYS A 593 -22.76 -10.86 5.45
N CYS A 594 -22.33 -12.04 4.97
CA CYS A 594 -22.84 -12.63 3.73
C CYS A 594 -24.36 -12.86 3.79
N ARG A 595 -24.88 -13.41 4.90
CA ARG A 595 -26.31 -13.61 5.09
C ARG A 595 -27.11 -12.29 5.12
N LEU A 596 -26.54 -11.22 5.70
CA LEU A 596 -27.11 -9.86 5.63
C LEU A 596 -27.22 -9.34 4.19
N MET A 597 -26.30 -9.73 3.31
CA MET A 597 -26.32 -9.38 1.88
C MET A 597 -27.14 -10.36 1.00
N GLU A 598 -27.80 -11.36 1.63
CA GLU A 598 -28.43 -12.52 0.97
C GLU A 598 -27.50 -13.29 0.02
N LEU A 599 -26.23 -13.39 0.40
CA LEU A 599 -25.21 -14.21 -0.24
C LEU A 599 -25.01 -15.50 0.57
N ASP A 600 -24.86 -16.63 -0.12
CA ASP A 600 -24.57 -17.92 0.51
C ASP A 600 -23.09 -17.96 0.94
N PRO A 601 -22.79 -17.96 2.25
CA PRO A 601 -21.40 -17.94 2.73
C PRO A 601 -20.61 -19.20 2.33
N ALA A 602 -21.26 -20.33 2.07
CA ALA A 602 -20.59 -21.56 1.63
C ALA A 602 -20.09 -21.48 0.18
N LYS A 603 -20.61 -20.54 -0.62
CA LYS A 603 -20.16 -20.30 -2.00
C LYS A 603 -19.04 -19.27 -2.09
N VAL A 604 -18.74 -18.55 -1.00
CA VAL A 604 -17.60 -17.63 -0.94
C VAL A 604 -16.33 -18.43 -0.67
N GLY A 605 -15.47 -18.58 -1.68
CA GLY A 605 -14.38 -19.56 -1.67
C GLY A 605 -13.42 -19.43 -0.48
N HIS A 606 -13.06 -18.22 -0.06
CA HIS A 606 -12.18 -18.02 1.09
C HIS A 606 -12.84 -18.30 2.45
N LEU A 607 -14.17 -18.17 2.58
CA LEU A 607 -14.89 -18.53 3.81
C LEU A 607 -14.99 -20.06 3.94
N GLN A 608 -15.36 -20.73 2.84
CA GLN A 608 -15.39 -22.18 2.78
C GLN A 608 -13.99 -22.78 3.05
N LEU A 609 -12.95 -22.20 2.44
CA LEU A 609 -11.57 -22.61 2.67
C LEU A 609 -11.12 -22.35 4.12
N GLY A 610 -11.49 -21.19 4.70
CA GLY A 610 -11.24 -20.88 6.10
C GLY A 610 -11.85 -21.92 7.05
N TYR A 611 -13.10 -22.31 6.82
CA TYR A 611 -13.77 -23.37 7.59
C TYR A 611 -13.08 -24.73 7.44
N GLN A 612 -12.73 -25.14 6.21
CA GLN A 612 -11.99 -26.38 5.94
C GLN A 612 -10.62 -26.42 6.62
N ARG A 613 -9.99 -25.25 6.80
CA ARG A 613 -8.71 -25.10 7.49
C ARG A 613 -8.84 -24.80 8.98
N LYS A 614 -10.04 -24.96 9.55
CA LYS A 614 -10.32 -24.78 10.98
C LYS A 614 -9.95 -23.37 11.48
N LEU A 615 -10.09 -22.37 10.63
CA LEU A 615 -9.89 -20.96 10.99
C LEU A 615 -11.06 -20.41 11.82
N GLY A 616 -12.28 -20.83 11.50
CA GLY A 616 -13.52 -20.38 12.14
C GLY A 616 -14.75 -21.14 11.63
N LEU A 617 -15.90 -20.94 12.25
CA LEU A 617 -17.17 -21.62 11.95
C LEU A 617 -17.94 -20.96 10.81
N LEU A 618 -18.57 -21.80 9.98
CA LEU A 618 -19.38 -21.39 8.82
C LEU A 618 -20.86 -21.78 8.92
N PRO A 619 -21.23 -23.00 9.39
CA PRO A 619 -22.62 -23.42 9.47
C PRO A 619 -23.43 -22.55 10.41
N GLU A 620 -24.62 -22.14 9.98
CA GLU A 620 -25.46 -21.17 10.68
C GLU A 620 -25.91 -21.68 12.05
N GLU A 621 -26.26 -22.96 12.13
CA GLU A 621 -26.68 -23.65 13.33
C GLU A 621 -25.61 -23.71 14.42
N ARG A 622 -24.35 -23.38 14.09
CA ARG A 622 -23.23 -23.29 15.04
C ARG A 622 -22.82 -21.84 15.32
N ILE A 623 -23.52 -20.87 14.76
CA ILE A 623 -23.30 -19.44 14.96
C ILE A 623 -24.49 -18.90 15.74
N LYS A 624 -24.31 -18.70 17.06
CA LYS A 624 -25.29 -18.05 17.91
C LYS A 624 -25.33 -16.56 17.60
N GLN A 625 -26.31 -16.13 16.82
CA GLN A 625 -26.56 -14.72 16.56
C GLN A 625 -27.27 -14.07 17.76
N ILE A 626 -26.71 -12.97 18.26
CA ILE A 626 -27.29 -12.16 19.36
C ILE A 626 -27.47 -10.70 18.93
N GLY A 627 -28.32 -9.96 19.64
CA GLY A 627 -28.69 -8.58 19.28
C GLY A 627 -29.89 -8.53 18.34
N ALA A 628 -29.83 -7.69 17.31
CA ALA A 628 -30.93 -7.54 16.35
C ALA A 628 -31.08 -8.76 15.44
N ALA A 629 -32.32 -9.12 15.10
CA ALA A 629 -32.60 -10.25 14.20
C ALA A 629 -32.06 -9.97 12.78
N ILE A 630 -31.40 -10.95 12.17
CA ILE A 630 -30.81 -10.80 10.84
C ILE A 630 -31.88 -10.50 9.78
N GLU A 631 -33.09 -11.04 9.94
CA GLU A 631 -34.26 -10.84 9.06
C GLU A 631 -34.69 -9.38 8.96
N THR A 632 -34.41 -8.57 9.97
CA THR A 632 -34.75 -7.14 9.99
C THR A 632 -33.90 -6.34 9.01
N TYR A 633 -32.66 -6.77 8.77
CA TYR A 633 -31.66 -6.01 8.02
C TYR A 633 -31.22 -6.69 6.74
N ARG A 634 -31.41 -8.01 6.62
CA ARG A 634 -30.98 -8.72 5.42
C ARG A 634 -31.71 -8.20 4.18
N ARG A 635 -30.96 -8.03 3.11
CA ARG A 635 -31.47 -7.62 1.80
C ARG A 635 -30.53 -8.11 0.71
N PRO A 636 -31.04 -8.38 -0.50
CA PRO A 636 -30.18 -8.78 -1.61
C PRO A 636 -29.27 -7.63 -2.01
N PHE A 637 -27.96 -7.89 -2.04
CA PHE A 637 -26.98 -6.97 -2.60
C PHE A 637 -26.74 -7.30 -4.08
N GLU A 638 -26.59 -6.28 -4.91
CA GLU A 638 -26.11 -6.47 -6.26
C GLU A 638 -24.68 -7.02 -6.27
N THR A 639 -24.39 -7.96 -7.16
CA THR A 639 -23.05 -8.49 -7.40
C THR A 639 -22.69 -8.39 -8.88
N LEU A 640 -21.40 -8.43 -9.21
CA LEU A 640 -20.99 -8.56 -10.61
C LEU A 640 -21.56 -9.85 -11.22
N PRO A 641 -21.86 -9.91 -12.54
CA PRO A 641 -22.45 -11.09 -13.17
C PRO A 641 -21.73 -12.40 -12.89
N ARG A 642 -20.39 -12.37 -12.82
CA ARG A 642 -19.58 -13.56 -12.49
C ARG A 642 -19.81 -14.10 -11.07
N PHE A 643 -20.38 -13.33 -10.16
CA PHE A 643 -20.72 -13.73 -8.79
C PHE A 643 -22.22 -13.91 -8.56
N ALA A 644 -23.05 -13.87 -9.61
CA ALA A 644 -24.48 -14.13 -9.48
C ALA A 644 -24.77 -15.50 -8.82
N TYR A 645 -23.86 -16.47 -8.97
CA TYR A 645 -23.96 -17.78 -8.33
C TYR A 645 -23.91 -17.73 -6.80
N LEU A 646 -23.40 -16.65 -6.19
CA LEU A 646 -23.34 -16.48 -4.73
C LEU A 646 -24.71 -16.35 -4.10
N HIS A 647 -25.71 -15.83 -4.80
CA HIS A 647 -27.07 -15.82 -4.29
C HIS A 647 -27.57 -17.25 -4.07
N ALA A 648 -28.33 -17.46 -3.01
CA ALA A 648 -29.03 -18.71 -2.83
C ALA A 648 -29.98 -18.92 -4.02
N ALA A 649 -30.04 -20.14 -4.56
CA ALA A 649 -31.16 -20.48 -5.43
C ALA A 649 -32.42 -20.28 -4.59
N HIS A 650 -33.33 -19.41 -5.01
CA HIS A 650 -34.64 -19.28 -4.36
C HIS A 650 -35.17 -20.69 -4.13
N ARG A 651 -35.37 -21.08 -2.87
CA ARG A 651 -36.12 -22.31 -2.56
C ARG A 651 -37.48 -22.09 -3.18
N ALA A 652 -37.72 -22.66 -4.36
CA ALA A 652 -39.03 -22.71 -4.97
C ALA A 652 -39.97 -23.30 -3.91
N GLY A 653 -40.83 -22.44 -3.36
CA GLY A 653 -41.72 -22.81 -2.27
C GLY A 653 -42.52 -24.03 -2.68
N SER A 654 -42.44 -25.06 -1.85
CA SER A 654 -43.44 -26.12 -1.79
C SER A 654 -44.80 -25.47 -1.56
N VAL A 655 -45.55 -25.27 -2.65
CA VAL A 655 -47.00 -25.08 -2.58
C VAL A 655 -47.54 -26.40 -2.04
N LYS A 656 -47.80 -26.43 -0.73
CA LYS A 656 -48.73 -27.41 -0.17
C LYS A 656 -50.10 -27.04 -0.70
N THR A 657 -50.55 -27.74 -1.73
CA THR A 657 -51.96 -27.85 -2.09
C THR A 657 -52.72 -28.38 -0.87
N ALA A 658 -53.63 -27.59 -0.34
CA ALA A 658 -54.78 -28.09 0.41
C ALA A 658 -55.89 -28.43 -0.58
#